data_AF-A0A9W7AJR4-F1
#
_entry.id   AF-A0A9W7AJR4-F1
#
_cell.length_a   1.000
_cell.length_b   1.000
_cell.length_c   1.000
_cell.angle_alpha   90.00
_cell.angle_beta   90.00
_cell.angle_gamma   90.00
#
_symmetry.space_group_name_H-M   'P 1'
#
loop_
_entity.id
_entity.type
_entity.pdbx_description
1 polymer ?
#
loop_
_entity_poly.entity_id
_entity_poly.type
_entity_poly.pdbx_seq_one_letter_code
_entity_poly.pdbx_strand_id
1 'polypeptide(L)'
;MAVWLCGPVLSLIDTSAVGVFSGTVQQAALSPAVSIVDYTSLCLAFMFTGTTNLIAGKDTTPESTDSLSPAARVMKSSLQISLRVGVLAMVFMFLTSSRLLKLLIGNSGVDPAVFTAALKYVRIRSLGMPADVIMRSAQAACLGLKDITSPLLVLVAAALVNGMSDAVLVPCKFGLFNGAAGAAWATVFSQYTAVFLYLGWLRKGGTRGKVDVGKKGGGLRRGVGSIIRNKSWRGARRGETSDDYDYDAKVEDDEGRTARHATQPVKKIKFTTRGMLEGKFRKRDLFKPSPDTKDFVPFFVPVTTTQIGRISGYVAMSHAVASSMGTISMAAHQVMLTVFYTLTPIADSLSLTGQSFVPELFDNAASAALQEGFHGGTGSAAAKKLAHYNVKLWQTGLVFGLVMSLMALAVPHLSPLFTADPMVREAIFRIAPYMSLSFVVHGCVCAMEGVMLGTRDLRFLSQGYTAFFFLVPAVMLRIKRQALGGAKGVGPETLWKAFVGYNAVRATIWSLRMVRINWKALKGVGMNCGPKGEDQSCFVPPKNPEAGEGRKLWRLGISGSPTLPSGPYTGVQDVPQVGSPSPGTVPPPGQDYPRGTPGLVVPQGQPGDLADIALEVMAAARINEVKGNEGPGTPNGEVGREGFSKQTAILSIREAFGDDKMEGVVNEFMSTAGGTAGKEPRGGKEEDATGETTEKG
;
A
#
# COMPACT_ATOMS: atom_id res chain seq x y z
N MET A 1 3.31 -7.51 14.07
CA MET A 1 4.16 -8.54 13.45
C MET A 1 3.42 -9.87 13.22
N ALA A 2 3.30 -10.78 14.19
CA ALA A 2 2.84 -12.18 13.97
C ALA A 2 1.65 -12.41 13.01
N VAL A 3 0.54 -11.66 13.17
CA VAL A 3 -0.65 -11.70 12.29
C VAL A 3 -0.31 -11.48 10.80
N TRP A 4 0.68 -10.65 10.50
CA TRP A 4 1.11 -10.32 9.13
C TRP A 4 2.19 -11.26 8.59
N LEU A 5 3.00 -11.86 9.48
CA LEU A 5 4.04 -12.82 9.10
C LEU A 5 3.47 -14.20 8.72
N CYS A 6 2.31 -14.56 9.26
CA CYS A 6 1.70 -15.87 9.07
C CYS A 6 1.41 -16.21 7.59
N GLY A 7 0.83 -15.28 6.82
CA GLY A 7 0.51 -15.52 5.40
C GLY A 7 1.74 -15.81 4.53
N PRO A 8 2.77 -14.93 4.53
CA PRO A 8 4.00 -15.17 3.75
C PRO A 8 4.76 -16.44 4.15
N VAL A 9 4.84 -16.78 5.45
CA VAL A 9 5.45 -18.03 5.91
C VAL A 9 4.73 -19.27 5.36
N LEU A 10 3.40 -19.21 5.18
CA LEU A 10 2.64 -20.28 4.53
C LEU A 10 2.94 -20.36 3.04
N SER A 11 2.97 -19.22 2.31
CA SER A 11 3.40 -19.21 0.90
C SER A 11 4.83 -19.77 0.70
N LEU A 12 5.69 -19.64 1.71
CA LEU A 12 7.04 -20.23 1.74
C LEU A 12 7.00 -21.75 1.95
N ILE A 13 6.06 -22.26 2.73
CA ILE A 13 5.78 -23.70 2.89
C ILE A 13 5.17 -24.28 1.60
N ASP A 14 4.14 -23.65 1.00
CA ASP A 14 3.58 -24.02 -0.31
C ASP A 14 4.72 -24.17 -1.36
N THR A 15 5.62 -23.17 -1.44
CA THR A 15 6.73 -23.13 -2.40
C THR A 15 7.82 -24.18 -2.11
N SER A 16 8.09 -24.45 -0.83
CA SER A 16 9.00 -25.51 -0.36
C SER A 16 8.47 -26.90 -0.72
N ALA A 17 7.21 -27.19 -0.36
CA ALA A 17 6.57 -28.48 -0.60
C ALA A 17 6.58 -28.83 -2.10
N VAL A 18 6.20 -27.89 -2.97
CA VAL A 18 6.18 -28.12 -4.42
C VAL A 18 7.59 -28.37 -4.98
N GLY A 19 8.60 -27.65 -4.52
CA GLY A 19 9.99 -27.83 -4.99
C GLY A 19 10.69 -29.10 -4.49
N VAL A 20 10.34 -29.56 -3.29
CA VAL A 20 10.90 -30.80 -2.70
C VAL A 20 10.15 -32.04 -3.19
N PHE A 21 8.82 -32.03 -3.21
CA PHE A 21 8.01 -33.23 -3.51
C PHE A 21 7.55 -33.36 -4.97
N SER A 22 7.69 -32.32 -5.81
CA SER A 22 7.13 -32.34 -7.17
C SER A 22 8.02 -31.70 -8.25
N GLY A 23 9.22 -31.25 -7.87
CA GLY A 23 10.31 -30.94 -8.79
C GLY A 23 10.16 -29.62 -9.57
N THR A 24 11.22 -29.32 -10.33
CA THR A 24 11.52 -27.99 -10.85
C THR A 24 10.48 -27.44 -11.81
N VAL A 25 9.83 -28.29 -12.62
CA VAL A 25 8.74 -27.90 -13.52
C VAL A 25 7.53 -27.36 -12.74
N GLN A 26 7.16 -28.01 -11.63
CA GLN A 26 6.04 -27.57 -10.79
C GLN A 26 6.42 -26.32 -9.98
N GLN A 27 7.66 -26.21 -9.51
CA GLN A 27 8.16 -25.03 -8.80
C GLN A 27 8.29 -23.80 -9.72
N ALA A 28 8.76 -23.99 -10.96
CA ALA A 28 8.81 -22.95 -11.98
C ALA A 28 7.42 -22.42 -12.32
N ALA A 29 6.42 -23.29 -12.37
CA ALA A 29 5.04 -22.93 -12.68
C ALA A 29 4.41 -21.98 -11.65
N LEU A 30 4.88 -22.00 -10.39
CA LEU A 30 4.44 -21.06 -9.35
C LEU A 30 4.83 -19.61 -9.69
N SER A 31 5.99 -19.34 -10.31
CA SER A 31 6.46 -17.98 -10.62
C SER A 31 5.41 -17.11 -11.35
N PRO A 32 4.90 -17.51 -12.53
CA PRO A 32 3.83 -16.76 -13.21
C PRO A 32 2.46 -16.94 -12.55
N ALA A 33 2.20 -18.06 -11.87
CA ALA A 33 0.89 -18.37 -11.29
C ALA A 33 0.60 -17.58 -10.00
N VAL A 34 1.53 -17.58 -9.06
CA VAL A 34 1.49 -16.80 -7.80
C VAL A 34 1.47 -15.31 -8.12
N SER A 35 2.26 -14.86 -9.11
CA SER A 35 2.20 -13.47 -9.60
C SER A 35 0.77 -13.06 -9.99
N ILE A 36 0.02 -13.89 -10.73
CA ILE A 36 -1.37 -13.58 -11.11
C ILE A 36 -2.31 -13.59 -9.89
N VAL A 37 -2.14 -14.54 -8.98
CA VAL A 37 -3.04 -14.73 -7.82
C VAL A 37 -2.85 -13.62 -6.78
N ASP A 38 -1.63 -13.45 -6.29
CA ASP A 38 -1.35 -12.60 -5.14
C ASP A 38 -1.38 -11.12 -5.52
N TYR A 39 -0.95 -10.75 -6.73
CA TYR A 39 -1.06 -9.36 -7.19
C TYR A 39 -2.52 -8.97 -7.49
N THR A 40 -3.38 -9.93 -7.89
CA THR A 40 -4.84 -9.68 -7.93
C THR A 40 -5.39 -9.44 -6.52
N SER A 41 -5.01 -10.26 -5.52
CA SER A 41 -5.41 -10.04 -4.12
C SER A 41 -4.92 -8.69 -3.58
N LEU A 42 -3.70 -8.24 -3.93
CA LEU A 42 -3.17 -6.93 -3.56
C LEU A 42 -3.93 -5.75 -4.21
N CYS A 43 -4.47 -5.91 -5.42
CA CYS A 43 -5.34 -4.90 -6.03
C CYS A 43 -6.68 -4.73 -5.29
N LEU A 44 -7.14 -5.78 -4.59
CA LEU A 44 -8.36 -5.76 -3.76
C LEU A 44 -8.13 -5.17 -2.35
N ALA A 45 -6.93 -4.65 -2.07
CA ALA A 45 -6.55 -4.11 -0.75
C ALA A 45 -7.44 -2.99 -0.24
N PHE A 46 -8.10 -2.24 -1.13
CA PHE A 46 -9.07 -1.21 -0.75
C PHE A 46 -10.18 -1.75 0.18
N MET A 47 -10.57 -3.02 0.05
CA MET A 47 -11.58 -3.63 0.93
C MET A 47 -11.08 -3.72 2.37
N PHE A 48 -9.86 -4.21 2.61
CA PHE A 48 -9.34 -4.35 3.97
C PHE A 48 -8.84 -3.02 4.56
N THR A 49 -8.25 -2.15 3.74
CA THR A 49 -7.88 -0.78 4.16
C THR A 49 -9.12 0.05 4.51
N GLY A 50 -10.13 0.05 3.65
CA GLY A 50 -11.42 0.70 3.90
C GLY A 50 -12.13 0.13 5.12
N THR A 51 -12.18 -1.20 5.27
CA THR A 51 -12.77 -1.84 6.47
C THR A 51 -12.08 -1.39 7.76
N THR A 52 -10.75 -1.30 7.77
CA THR A 52 -9.99 -0.87 8.96
C THR A 52 -10.34 0.58 9.33
N ASN A 53 -10.33 1.49 8.36
CA ASN A 53 -10.60 2.91 8.58
C ASN A 53 -12.07 3.19 8.92
N LEU A 54 -13.02 2.50 8.28
CA LEU A 54 -14.46 2.70 8.50
C LEU A 54 -14.96 2.13 9.83
N ILE A 55 -14.22 1.24 10.49
CA ILE A 55 -14.57 0.65 11.80
C ILE A 55 -13.76 1.27 12.96
N ALA A 56 -12.58 1.84 12.68
CA ALA A 56 -11.73 2.45 13.70
C ALA A 56 -12.46 3.58 14.43
N GLY A 57 -12.45 3.53 15.76
CA GLY A 57 -13.09 4.54 16.61
C GLY A 57 -14.62 4.53 16.64
N LYS A 58 -15.31 3.65 15.88
CA LYS A 58 -16.77 3.54 15.95
C LYS A 58 -17.23 2.79 17.20
N ASP A 59 -18.37 3.21 17.74
CA ASP A 59 -18.98 2.57 18.90
C ASP A 59 -19.29 1.10 18.69
N THR A 60 -19.01 0.34 19.75
CA THR A 60 -19.18 -1.12 19.80
C THR A 60 -20.44 -1.52 20.58
N THR A 61 -20.94 -0.63 21.42
CA THR A 61 -22.27 -0.67 22.07
C THR A 61 -23.38 -0.38 21.06
N PRO A 62 -24.47 -1.18 21.04
CA PRO A 62 -25.64 -0.88 20.22
C PRO A 62 -26.56 0.13 20.92
N GLU A 63 -27.27 0.95 20.13
CA GLU A 63 -28.23 1.94 20.63
C GLU A 63 -29.47 1.29 21.27
N SER A 64 -29.76 0.04 20.90
CA SER A 64 -30.91 -0.74 21.41
C SER A 64 -30.58 -2.24 21.49
N THR A 65 -31.44 -3.02 22.15
CA THR A 65 -31.34 -4.48 22.21
C THR A 65 -31.29 -5.13 20.83
N ASP A 66 -31.94 -4.55 19.82
CA ASP A 66 -32.13 -5.15 18.50
C ASP A 66 -31.21 -4.55 17.42
N SER A 67 -30.79 -3.28 17.53
CA SER A 67 -29.90 -2.66 16.54
C SER A 67 -28.47 -3.22 16.57
N LEU A 68 -27.80 -3.21 15.41
CA LEU A 68 -26.36 -3.44 15.35
C LEU A 68 -25.64 -2.16 15.74
N SER A 69 -24.60 -2.27 16.57
CA SER A 69 -23.72 -1.13 16.88
C SER A 69 -23.04 -0.60 15.61
N PRO A 70 -22.62 0.68 15.59
CA PRO A 70 -21.97 1.29 14.43
C PRO A 70 -20.79 0.45 13.90
N ALA A 71 -19.94 -0.09 14.79
CA ALA A 71 -18.88 -1.02 14.41
C ALA A 71 -19.39 -2.36 13.84
N ALA A 72 -20.40 -2.96 14.48
CA ALA A 72 -20.98 -4.23 14.02
C ALA A 72 -21.69 -4.11 12.66
N ARG A 73 -22.26 -2.93 12.36
CA ARG A 73 -22.86 -2.60 11.05
C ARG A 73 -21.78 -2.60 9.96
N VAL A 74 -20.67 -1.88 10.17
CA VAL A 74 -19.53 -1.85 9.22
C VAL A 74 -18.91 -3.23 9.03
N MET A 75 -18.71 -4.01 10.09
CA MET A 75 -18.25 -5.41 10.03
C MET A 75 -19.19 -6.26 9.16
N LYS A 76 -20.50 -6.16 9.34
CA LYS A 76 -21.48 -6.90 8.52
C LYS A 76 -21.40 -6.48 7.05
N SER A 77 -21.36 -5.18 6.80
CA SER A 77 -21.33 -4.60 5.44
C SER A 77 -20.05 -4.93 4.69
N SER A 78 -18.88 -4.89 5.33
CA SER A 78 -17.62 -5.30 4.70
C SER A 78 -17.64 -6.77 4.29
N LEU A 79 -18.11 -7.67 5.17
CA LEU A 79 -18.24 -9.11 4.84
C LEU A 79 -19.18 -9.35 3.64
N GLN A 80 -20.30 -8.61 3.54
CA GLN A 80 -21.23 -8.70 2.41
C GLN A 80 -20.64 -8.18 1.09
N ILE A 81 -19.90 -7.07 1.13
CA ILE A 81 -19.26 -6.49 -0.06
C ILE A 81 -18.09 -7.39 -0.50
N SER A 82 -17.28 -7.86 0.44
CA SER A 82 -16.12 -8.73 0.19
C SER A 82 -16.49 -10.08 -0.43
N LEU A 83 -17.68 -10.64 -0.12
CA LEU A 83 -18.19 -11.78 -0.86
C LEU A 83 -18.37 -11.44 -2.36
N ARG A 84 -19.00 -10.30 -2.69
CA ARG A 84 -19.21 -9.90 -4.09
C ARG A 84 -17.91 -9.61 -4.82
N VAL A 85 -17.01 -8.86 -4.19
CA VAL A 85 -15.70 -8.51 -4.74
C VAL A 85 -14.85 -9.76 -4.97
N GLY A 86 -14.83 -10.70 -4.00
CA GLY A 86 -14.11 -11.96 -4.14
C GLY A 86 -14.73 -12.94 -5.15
N VAL A 87 -16.06 -12.95 -5.31
CA VAL A 87 -16.74 -13.72 -6.38
C VAL A 87 -16.48 -13.11 -7.76
N LEU A 88 -16.49 -11.79 -7.89
CA LEU A 88 -16.12 -11.10 -9.13
C LEU A 88 -14.67 -11.39 -9.52
N ALA A 89 -13.75 -11.32 -8.54
CA ALA A 89 -12.34 -11.68 -8.74
C ALA A 89 -12.16 -13.16 -9.12
N MET A 90 -12.87 -14.09 -8.47
CA MET A 90 -12.90 -15.51 -8.85
C MET A 90 -13.31 -15.70 -10.31
N VAL A 91 -14.45 -15.13 -10.72
CA VAL A 91 -14.97 -15.27 -12.10
C VAL A 91 -14.01 -14.65 -13.10
N PHE A 92 -13.52 -13.44 -12.83
CA PHE A 92 -12.53 -12.76 -13.67
C PHE A 92 -11.27 -13.61 -13.83
N MET A 93 -10.64 -14.03 -12.74
CA MET A 93 -9.41 -14.84 -12.78
C MET A 93 -9.64 -16.20 -13.44
N PHE A 94 -10.74 -16.90 -13.15
CA PHE A 94 -11.00 -18.22 -13.73
C PHE A 94 -11.13 -18.13 -15.26
N LEU A 95 -11.92 -17.17 -15.77
CA LEU A 95 -12.15 -16.95 -17.20
C LEU A 95 -10.93 -16.36 -17.94
N THR A 96 -10.15 -15.50 -17.28
CA THR A 96 -8.98 -14.85 -17.91
C THR A 96 -7.66 -15.57 -17.70
N SER A 97 -7.57 -16.53 -16.77
CA SER A 97 -6.34 -17.23 -16.37
C SER A 97 -5.42 -17.64 -17.52
N SER A 98 -5.96 -18.27 -18.57
CA SER A 98 -5.16 -18.67 -19.75
C SER A 98 -4.64 -17.47 -20.56
N ARG A 99 -5.39 -16.37 -20.64
CA ARG A 99 -4.93 -15.12 -21.30
C ARG A 99 -3.87 -14.42 -20.46
N LEU A 100 -4.09 -14.27 -19.15
CA LEU A 100 -3.15 -13.65 -18.22
C LEU A 100 -1.81 -14.41 -18.18
N LEU A 101 -1.85 -15.75 -18.12
CA LEU A 101 -0.64 -16.57 -18.19
C LEU A 101 0.09 -16.43 -19.53
N LYS A 102 -0.62 -16.41 -20.66
CA LYS A 102 0.01 -16.20 -21.98
C LYS A 102 0.67 -14.83 -22.09
N LEU A 103 0.03 -13.76 -21.58
CA LEU A 103 0.63 -12.42 -21.53
C LEU A 103 1.87 -12.39 -20.62
N LEU A 104 1.80 -13.01 -19.44
CA LEU A 104 2.91 -13.02 -18.48
C LEU A 104 4.08 -13.92 -18.91
N ILE A 105 3.83 -14.97 -19.68
CA ILE A 105 4.86 -15.89 -20.23
C ILE A 105 5.37 -15.43 -21.61
N GLY A 106 4.66 -14.54 -22.31
CA GLY A 106 5.12 -13.86 -23.52
C GLY A 106 5.00 -14.69 -24.80
N ASN A 107 5.58 -15.90 -24.88
CA ASN A 107 5.39 -16.82 -26.01
C ASN A 107 5.72 -18.30 -25.66
N SER A 108 5.54 -19.20 -26.61
CA SER A 108 5.64 -20.67 -26.52
C SER A 108 7.03 -21.28 -26.21
N GLY A 109 8.01 -20.48 -25.78
CA GLY A 109 9.35 -20.97 -25.40
C GLY A 109 9.41 -21.63 -24.02
N VAL A 110 8.34 -21.53 -23.22
CA VAL A 110 8.20 -22.22 -21.93
C VAL A 110 7.59 -23.60 -22.14
N ASP A 111 8.19 -24.59 -21.47
CA ASP A 111 7.72 -25.96 -21.34
C ASP A 111 6.18 -26.03 -21.13
N PRO A 112 5.43 -26.72 -22.00
CA PRO A 112 3.98 -26.90 -21.87
C PRO A 112 3.54 -27.48 -20.51
N ALA A 113 4.38 -28.25 -19.82
CA ALA A 113 4.09 -28.76 -18.48
C ALA A 113 4.10 -27.64 -17.43
N VAL A 114 5.03 -26.67 -17.53
CA VAL A 114 5.06 -25.46 -16.68
C VAL A 114 3.79 -24.62 -16.90
N PHE A 115 3.40 -24.36 -18.16
CA PHE A 115 2.16 -23.64 -18.46
C PHE A 115 0.92 -24.36 -17.93
N THR A 116 0.87 -25.69 -18.08
CA THR A 116 -0.26 -26.52 -17.64
C THR A 116 -0.39 -26.54 -16.11
N ALA A 117 0.72 -26.68 -15.39
CA ALA A 117 0.76 -26.59 -13.94
C ALA A 117 0.35 -25.20 -13.44
N ALA A 118 0.84 -24.13 -14.08
CA ALA A 118 0.48 -22.76 -13.74
C ALA A 118 -1.02 -22.49 -13.96
N LEU A 119 -1.59 -22.97 -15.06
CA LEU A 119 -3.02 -22.83 -15.35
C LEU A 119 -3.90 -23.60 -14.36
N LYS A 120 -3.48 -24.79 -13.90
CA LYS A 120 -4.14 -25.50 -12.79
C LYS A 120 -4.08 -24.66 -11.51
N TYR A 121 -2.90 -24.18 -11.11
CA TYR A 121 -2.70 -23.39 -9.90
C TYR A 121 -3.60 -22.14 -9.87
N VAL A 122 -3.56 -21.30 -10.92
CA VAL A 122 -4.38 -20.07 -10.99
C VAL A 122 -5.87 -20.39 -10.92
N ARG A 123 -6.34 -21.42 -11.64
CA ARG A 123 -7.76 -21.81 -11.62
C ARG A 123 -8.20 -22.30 -10.24
N ILE A 124 -7.42 -23.15 -9.57
CA ILE A 124 -7.75 -23.63 -8.23
C ILE A 124 -7.73 -22.48 -7.22
N ARG A 125 -6.65 -21.68 -7.18
CA ARG A 125 -6.56 -20.50 -6.28
C ARG A 125 -7.67 -19.48 -6.51
N SER A 126 -8.17 -19.32 -7.74
CA SER A 126 -9.29 -18.41 -8.01
C SER A 126 -10.56 -18.76 -7.23
N LEU A 127 -10.82 -20.06 -6.98
CA LEU A 127 -11.93 -20.54 -6.14
C LEU A 127 -11.79 -20.12 -4.66
N GLY A 128 -10.58 -19.77 -4.23
CA GLY A 128 -10.27 -19.22 -2.91
C GLY A 128 -10.47 -17.71 -2.78
N MET A 129 -10.59 -16.96 -3.89
CA MET A 129 -10.76 -15.49 -3.83
C MET A 129 -11.99 -15.01 -3.03
N PRO A 130 -13.17 -15.68 -3.05
CA PRO A 130 -14.28 -15.31 -2.18
C PRO A 130 -13.90 -15.44 -0.71
N ALA A 131 -13.14 -16.47 -0.35
CA ALA A 131 -12.70 -16.69 1.02
C ALA A 131 -11.58 -15.71 1.44
N ASP A 132 -10.61 -15.46 0.55
CA ASP A 132 -9.47 -14.54 0.77
C ASP A 132 -9.93 -13.13 1.14
N VAL A 133 -10.81 -12.52 0.34
CA VAL A 133 -11.28 -11.15 0.58
C VAL A 133 -12.15 -11.10 1.86
N ILE A 134 -12.98 -12.12 2.12
CA ILE A 134 -13.77 -12.20 3.36
C ILE A 134 -12.88 -12.33 4.60
N MET A 135 -11.89 -13.24 4.61
CA MET A 135 -11.03 -13.43 5.79
C MET A 135 -10.14 -12.22 6.04
N ARG A 136 -9.61 -11.56 5.00
CA ARG A 136 -8.83 -10.32 5.13
C ARG A 136 -9.70 -9.16 5.65
N SER A 137 -10.98 -9.10 5.27
CA SER A 137 -11.91 -8.08 5.77
C SER A 137 -12.30 -8.33 7.22
N ALA A 138 -12.54 -9.59 7.62
CA ALA A 138 -12.76 -9.96 9.02
C ALA A 138 -11.54 -9.62 9.88
N GLN A 139 -10.34 -9.98 9.41
CA GLN A 139 -9.06 -9.65 10.06
C GLN A 139 -8.88 -8.13 10.23
N ALA A 140 -9.09 -7.35 9.16
CA ALA A 140 -9.02 -5.90 9.17
C ALA A 140 -10.00 -5.27 10.17
N ALA A 141 -11.24 -5.76 10.19
CA ALA A 141 -12.25 -5.28 11.13
C ALA A 141 -11.88 -5.57 12.60
N CYS A 142 -11.32 -6.76 12.89
CA CYS A 142 -10.77 -7.07 14.22
C CYS A 142 -9.62 -6.13 14.60
N LEU A 143 -8.68 -5.87 13.68
CA LEU A 143 -7.54 -4.98 13.92
C LEU A 143 -7.95 -3.52 14.12
N GLY A 144 -8.91 -3.00 13.33
CA GLY A 144 -9.48 -1.66 13.52
C GLY A 144 -10.18 -1.48 14.88
N LEU A 145 -10.76 -2.57 15.41
CA LEU A 145 -11.31 -2.66 16.77
C LEU A 145 -10.27 -3.07 17.84
N LYS A 146 -8.97 -3.02 17.51
CA LYS A 146 -7.82 -3.33 18.39
C LYS A 146 -7.81 -4.76 18.96
N ASP A 147 -8.63 -5.66 18.42
CA ASP A 147 -8.65 -7.10 18.75
C ASP A 147 -7.59 -7.84 17.90
N ILE A 148 -6.39 -7.94 18.45
CA ILE A 148 -5.27 -8.70 17.86
C ILE A 148 -5.34 -10.21 18.14
N THR A 149 -6.21 -10.67 19.04
CA THR A 149 -6.18 -12.06 19.53
C THR A 149 -7.10 -12.97 18.72
N SER A 150 -8.31 -12.50 18.39
CA SER A 150 -9.23 -13.23 17.50
C SER A 150 -8.61 -13.57 16.13
N PRO A 151 -8.01 -12.62 15.37
CA PRO A 151 -7.41 -12.94 14.08
C PRO A 151 -6.17 -13.84 14.20
N LEU A 152 -5.34 -13.69 15.24
CA LEU A 152 -4.15 -14.52 15.44
C LEU A 152 -4.52 -16.00 15.63
N LEU A 153 -5.57 -16.31 16.40
CA LEU A 153 -6.02 -17.68 16.62
C LEU A 153 -6.60 -18.31 15.35
N VAL A 154 -7.36 -17.54 14.56
CA VAL A 154 -7.90 -18.01 13.27
C VAL A 154 -6.79 -18.28 12.26
N LEU A 155 -5.78 -17.40 12.19
CA LEU A 155 -4.63 -17.58 11.31
C LEU A 155 -3.79 -18.80 11.68
N VAL A 156 -3.51 -19.04 12.97
CA VAL A 156 -2.77 -20.25 13.40
C VAL A 156 -3.54 -21.53 13.08
N ALA A 157 -4.87 -21.54 13.24
CA ALA A 157 -5.68 -22.70 12.85
C ALA A 157 -5.69 -22.93 11.34
N ALA A 158 -5.79 -21.87 10.53
CA ALA A 158 -5.70 -21.95 9.08
C ALA A 158 -4.30 -22.38 8.59
N ALA A 159 -3.24 -21.91 9.26
CA ALA A 159 -1.85 -22.27 9.00
C ALA A 159 -1.59 -23.77 9.16
N LEU A 160 -2.09 -24.36 10.24
CA LEU A 160 -2.01 -25.81 10.47
C LEU A 160 -2.77 -26.58 9.37
N VAL A 161 -3.95 -26.12 8.96
CA VAL A 161 -4.72 -26.77 7.88
C VAL A 161 -4.03 -26.65 6.51
N ASN A 162 -3.37 -25.54 6.19
CA ASN A 162 -2.53 -25.40 4.99
C ASN A 162 -1.38 -26.42 5.04
N GLY A 163 -0.44 -26.29 5.99
CA GLY A 163 0.74 -27.18 6.03
C GLY A 163 0.42 -28.68 6.13
N MET A 164 -0.67 -29.06 6.82
CA MET A 164 -1.16 -30.45 6.81
C MET A 164 -1.72 -30.86 5.45
N SER A 165 -2.40 -29.96 4.73
CA SER A 165 -2.89 -30.22 3.38
C SER A 165 -1.73 -30.28 2.38
N ASP A 166 -0.70 -29.44 2.48
CA ASP A 166 0.46 -29.50 1.59
C ASP A 166 1.20 -30.85 1.71
N ALA A 167 1.43 -31.31 2.94
CA ALA A 167 2.08 -32.59 3.23
C ALA A 167 1.31 -33.82 2.70
N VAL A 168 -0.01 -33.70 2.45
CA VAL A 168 -0.87 -34.78 1.95
C VAL A 168 -1.17 -34.65 0.45
N LEU A 169 -1.41 -33.42 -0.03
CA LEU A 169 -1.87 -33.16 -1.40
C LEU A 169 -0.71 -33.01 -2.37
N VAL A 170 0.31 -32.20 -2.07
CA VAL A 170 1.43 -31.94 -2.99
C VAL A 170 2.12 -33.24 -3.47
N PRO A 171 2.48 -34.21 -2.60
CA PRO A 171 3.06 -35.49 -3.04
C PRO A 171 2.04 -36.48 -3.62
N CYS A 172 0.74 -36.16 -3.64
CA CYS A 172 -0.29 -37.05 -4.18
C CYS A 172 -0.13 -37.22 -5.70
N LYS A 173 -0.20 -38.46 -6.18
CA LYS A 173 -0.11 -38.77 -7.62
C LYS A 173 -1.41 -38.48 -8.41
N PHE A 174 -2.50 -38.14 -7.73
CA PHE A 174 -3.79 -37.87 -8.37
C PHE A 174 -3.82 -36.51 -9.07
N GLY A 175 -4.13 -36.48 -10.38
CA GLY A 175 -3.93 -35.31 -11.26
C GLY A 175 -4.74 -34.04 -10.97
N LEU A 176 -5.63 -34.06 -9.96
CA LEU A 176 -6.34 -32.88 -9.44
C LEU A 176 -5.68 -32.27 -8.19
N PHE A 177 -4.81 -33.01 -7.51
CA PHE A 177 -4.14 -32.61 -6.28
C PHE A 177 -2.60 -32.63 -6.38
N ASN A 178 -2.01 -33.06 -7.50
CA ASN A 178 -0.56 -33.22 -7.60
C ASN A 178 0.23 -31.89 -7.71
N GLY A 179 1.38 -31.81 -7.03
CA GLY A 179 2.33 -30.71 -7.16
C GLY A 179 1.72 -29.33 -6.90
N ALA A 180 1.85 -28.41 -7.84
CA ALA A 180 1.30 -27.06 -7.72
C ALA A 180 -0.23 -27.08 -7.52
N ALA A 181 -0.96 -28.05 -8.07
CA ALA A 181 -2.40 -28.17 -7.83
C ALA A 181 -2.71 -28.51 -6.35
N GLY A 182 -1.84 -29.28 -5.70
CA GLY A 182 -1.98 -29.65 -4.28
C GLY A 182 -1.81 -28.46 -3.35
N ALA A 183 -0.74 -27.69 -3.56
CA ALA A 183 -0.52 -26.45 -2.81
C ALA A 183 -1.68 -25.47 -3.02
N ALA A 184 -2.14 -25.30 -4.26
CA ALA A 184 -3.30 -24.46 -4.56
C ALA A 184 -4.56 -24.87 -3.79
N TRP A 185 -4.81 -26.17 -3.61
CA TRP A 185 -5.90 -26.68 -2.79
C TRP A 185 -5.65 -26.49 -1.29
N ALA A 186 -4.42 -26.64 -0.81
CA ALA A 186 -4.05 -26.38 0.59
C ALA A 186 -4.28 -24.92 0.99
N THR A 187 -3.89 -23.96 0.15
CA THR A 187 -4.20 -22.54 0.38
C THR A 187 -5.71 -22.26 0.30
N VAL A 188 -6.47 -22.97 -0.54
CA VAL A 188 -7.95 -22.81 -0.63
C VAL A 188 -8.66 -23.39 0.60
N PHE A 189 -8.31 -24.59 1.06
CA PHE A 189 -8.92 -25.21 2.23
C PHE A 189 -8.64 -24.42 3.52
N SER A 190 -7.43 -23.88 3.67
CA SER A 190 -7.08 -23.00 4.80
C SER A 190 -7.83 -21.66 4.74
N GLN A 191 -7.97 -21.02 3.57
CA GLN A 191 -8.77 -19.80 3.39
C GLN A 191 -10.25 -20.03 3.77
N TYR A 192 -10.89 -21.10 3.28
CA TYR A 192 -12.27 -21.41 3.68
C TYR A 192 -12.38 -21.78 5.16
N THR A 193 -11.40 -22.48 5.74
CA THR A 193 -11.32 -22.74 7.18
C THR A 193 -11.27 -21.43 7.98
N ALA A 194 -10.44 -20.47 7.58
CA ALA A 194 -10.37 -19.15 8.21
C ALA A 194 -11.74 -18.45 8.19
N VAL A 195 -12.46 -18.48 7.06
CA VAL A 195 -13.81 -17.92 6.96
C VAL A 195 -14.80 -18.63 7.87
N PHE A 196 -14.81 -19.96 7.95
CA PHE A 196 -15.69 -20.69 8.86
C PHE A 196 -15.41 -20.36 10.33
N LEU A 197 -14.13 -20.22 10.70
CA LEU A 197 -13.72 -19.83 12.04
C LEU A 197 -14.11 -18.37 12.37
N TYR A 198 -13.81 -17.40 11.50
CA TYR A 198 -14.24 -16.01 11.68
C TYR A 198 -15.76 -15.88 11.79
N LEU A 199 -16.52 -16.48 10.88
CA LEU A 199 -18.00 -16.42 10.92
C LEU A 199 -18.60 -17.17 12.12
N GLY A 200 -17.91 -18.18 12.64
CA GLY A 200 -18.26 -18.83 13.91
C GLY A 200 -17.98 -17.94 15.12
N TRP A 201 -16.82 -17.29 15.14
CA TRP A 201 -16.33 -16.43 16.23
C TRP A 201 -17.15 -15.14 16.36
N LEU A 202 -17.50 -14.50 15.24
CA LEU A 202 -18.34 -13.30 15.23
C LEU A 202 -19.79 -13.60 15.63
N ARG A 203 -20.31 -14.80 15.35
CA ARG A 203 -21.71 -15.19 15.64
C ARG A 203 -21.94 -15.82 17.01
N LYS A 204 -20.96 -16.50 17.59
CA LYS A 204 -21.08 -17.15 18.91
C LYS A 204 -20.40 -16.29 19.96
N GLY A 205 -21.16 -15.84 20.95
CA GLY A 205 -20.63 -15.22 22.14
C GLY A 205 -19.50 -16.03 22.76
N GLY A 206 -18.58 -15.34 23.42
CA GLY A 206 -17.99 -15.94 24.61
C GLY A 206 -19.12 -16.20 25.60
N THR A 207 -19.04 -17.29 26.36
CA THR A 207 -19.86 -17.39 27.57
C THR A 207 -19.52 -16.17 28.43
N ARG A 208 -20.42 -15.17 28.45
CA ARG A 208 -20.37 -14.07 29.40
C ARG A 208 -20.38 -14.73 30.77
N GLY A 209 -19.23 -14.75 31.45
CA GLY A 209 -19.21 -14.97 32.88
C GLY A 209 -20.16 -13.92 33.46
N LYS A 210 -21.22 -14.37 34.12
CA LYS A 210 -22.21 -13.46 34.68
C LYS A 210 -21.48 -12.50 35.61
N VAL A 211 -21.52 -11.22 35.28
CA VAL A 211 -21.35 -10.18 36.29
C VAL A 211 -22.70 -10.15 37.01
N ASP A 212 -22.86 -11.03 38.01
CA ASP A 212 -24.05 -11.06 38.83
C ASP A 212 -24.07 -9.79 39.70
N VAL A 213 -24.77 -8.77 39.20
CA VAL A 213 -25.01 -7.50 39.89
C VAL A 213 -26.00 -7.75 41.03
N GLY A 214 -25.47 -8.26 42.13
CA GLY A 214 -26.09 -8.21 43.45
C GLY A 214 -27.11 -9.31 43.77
N LYS A 215 -26.71 -10.24 44.63
CA LYS A 215 -27.53 -10.64 45.80
C LYS A 215 -26.63 -11.16 46.93
N LYS A 216 -26.96 -10.78 48.18
CA LYS A 216 -26.32 -11.32 49.39
C LYS A 216 -26.82 -12.75 49.63
N GLY A 217 -25.92 -13.66 50.02
CA GLY A 217 -26.26 -15.02 50.44
C GLY A 217 -25.03 -15.92 50.53
N GLY A 218 -24.81 -16.57 51.68
CA GLY A 218 -23.75 -17.57 51.85
C GLY A 218 -24.21 -18.97 51.40
N GLY A 219 -23.29 -19.84 51.00
CA GLY A 219 -23.64 -21.18 50.52
C GLY A 219 -22.45 -22.06 50.10
N LEU A 220 -21.86 -22.76 51.08
CA LEU A 220 -20.75 -23.70 50.88
C LEU A 220 -21.22 -25.03 50.24
N ARG A 221 -20.79 -25.38 49.00
CA ARG A 221 -20.23 -26.73 48.64
C ARG A 221 -19.87 -27.00 47.15
N ARG A 222 -18.63 -27.50 46.98
CA ARG A 222 -18.13 -28.65 46.17
C ARG A 222 -18.61 -28.94 44.71
N GLY A 223 -17.61 -29.00 43.82
CA GLY A 223 -17.47 -30.03 42.76
C GLY A 223 -17.75 -29.60 41.30
N VAL A 224 -17.09 -30.10 40.25
CA VAL A 224 -15.91 -31.01 40.09
C VAL A 224 -15.21 -30.69 38.74
N GLY A 225 -13.87 -30.85 38.63
CA GLY A 225 -13.12 -30.91 37.34
C GLY A 225 -12.91 -29.57 36.60
N SER A 226 -11.76 -28.89 36.54
CA SER A 226 -10.33 -29.25 36.55
C SER A 226 -9.78 -29.94 35.29
N ILE A 227 -9.21 -29.13 34.37
CA ILE A 227 -8.05 -29.30 33.45
C ILE A 227 -8.07 -28.02 32.58
N ILE A 228 -7.00 -27.24 32.34
CA ILE A 228 -5.54 -27.42 32.48
C ILE A 228 -4.99 -26.50 33.60
N ARG A 229 -3.93 -26.94 34.30
CA ARG A 229 -3.28 -26.15 35.38
C ARG A 229 -1.95 -25.55 34.88
N ASN A 230 -1.74 -24.25 35.12
CA ASN A 230 -0.58 -23.50 34.67
C ASN A 230 0.71 -23.92 35.44
N LYS A 231 1.81 -24.22 34.72
CA LYS A 231 3.13 -24.47 35.32
C LYS A 231 4.07 -23.26 35.13
N SER A 232 4.20 -22.53 36.22
CA SER A 232 5.49 -22.14 36.81
C SER A 232 6.59 -21.61 35.87
N TRP A 233 6.66 -20.29 35.75
CA TRP A 233 7.94 -19.56 35.70
C TRP A 233 7.96 -18.51 36.82
N ARG A 234 8.86 -18.70 37.80
CA ARG A 234 9.23 -17.70 38.81
C ARG A 234 10.75 -17.66 38.90
N GLY A 235 11.30 -16.44 38.89
CA GLY A 235 12.67 -16.15 39.32
C GLY A 235 13.69 -15.96 38.21
N ALA A 236 13.96 -14.69 37.86
CA ALA A 236 15.31 -14.11 37.81
C ALA A 236 15.27 -12.60 37.47
N ARG A 237 15.83 -11.75 38.36
CA ARG A 237 16.29 -10.35 38.15
C ARG A 237 15.16 -9.33 37.78
N ARG A 238 14.95 -8.18 38.45
CA ARG A 238 15.79 -7.05 38.94
C ARG A 238 16.40 -6.17 37.83
N GLY A 239 16.09 -4.86 37.90
CA GLY A 239 16.63 -3.76 37.07
C GLY A 239 15.97 -3.70 35.70
N GLU A 240 15.30 -2.63 35.26
CA GLU A 240 15.56 -1.19 35.47
C GLU A 240 14.26 -0.36 35.58
N THR A 241 14.42 0.93 35.86
CA THR A 241 13.35 1.93 36.02
C THR A 241 12.89 2.53 34.70
N SER A 242 11.59 2.83 34.60
CA SER A 242 11.09 3.92 33.77
C SER A 242 9.85 4.47 34.46
N ASP A 243 9.99 5.66 35.05
CA ASP A 243 8.90 6.38 35.67
C ASP A 243 7.92 6.90 34.60
N ASP A 244 6.65 6.96 34.95
CA ASP A 244 5.61 7.61 34.14
C ASP A 244 4.76 8.43 35.11
N TYR A 245 4.60 9.73 34.84
CA TYR A 245 4.14 10.70 35.85
C TYR A 245 2.61 10.70 35.99
N ASP A 246 2.11 10.36 37.18
CA ASP A 246 0.71 10.60 37.54
C ASP A 246 0.56 11.99 38.21
N TYR A 247 -0.50 12.71 37.86
CA TYR A 247 -0.70 14.11 38.30
C TYR A 247 -1.66 14.15 39.50
N ASP A 248 -1.13 13.85 40.68
CA ASP A 248 -1.86 13.87 41.95
C ASP A 248 -2.35 15.30 42.29
N ALA A 249 -3.58 15.62 41.87
CA ALA A 249 -4.27 16.85 42.23
C ALA A 249 -4.79 16.75 43.67
N LYS A 250 -3.93 17.05 44.65
CA LYS A 250 -4.36 17.26 46.03
C LYS A 250 -5.35 18.43 46.13
N VAL A 251 -6.55 18.13 46.60
CA VAL A 251 -7.35 19.06 47.40
C VAL A 251 -7.10 18.67 48.86
N GLU A 252 -6.88 19.65 49.73
CA GLU A 252 -6.72 19.43 51.17
C GLU A 252 -7.94 19.99 51.90
N ASP A 253 -8.59 19.16 52.71
CA ASP A 253 -9.75 19.51 53.53
C ASP A 253 -9.25 20.06 54.89
N ASP A 254 -9.86 21.14 55.40
CA ASP A 254 -9.41 21.90 56.59
C ASP A 254 -9.31 21.11 57.93
N GLU A 255 -9.74 19.84 57.98
CA GLU A 255 -9.60 18.97 59.16
C GLU A 255 -8.39 18.00 59.12
N GLY A 256 -7.53 18.08 58.10
CA GLY A 256 -6.21 17.41 58.10
C GLY A 256 -6.21 15.87 58.10
N ARG A 257 -7.31 15.21 57.70
CA ARG A 257 -7.41 13.74 57.63
C ARG A 257 -7.21 13.22 56.21
N THR A 258 -6.07 12.58 55.94
CA THR A 258 -5.74 12.01 54.62
C THR A 258 -6.52 10.73 54.31
N ALA A 259 -7.74 10.89 53.80
CA ALA A 259 -8.60 9.80 53.35
C ALA A 259 -8.07 9.12 52.06
N ARG A 260 -7.27 8.06 52.23
CA ARG A 260 -6.74 7.26 51.11
C ARG A 260 -7.85 6.58 50.31
N HIS A 261 -8.29 7.20 49.22
CA HIS A 261 -9.15 6.55 48.23
C HIS A 261 -8.38 5.41 47.56
N ALA A 262 -8.77 4.16 47.84
CA ALA A 262 -8.18 2.98 47.24
C ALA A 262 -8.66 2.83 45.78
N THR A 263 -7.91 3.41 44.83
CA THR A 263 -8.09 3.20 43.40
C THR A 263 -7.98 1.71 43.07
N GLN A 264 -9.11 1.06 42.83
CA GLN A 264 -9.12 -0.35 42.43
C GLN A 264 -8.40 -0.49 41.08
N PRO A 265 -7.51 -1.49 40.91
CA PRO A 265 -6.80 -1.69 39.66
C PRO A 265 -7.80 -2.09 38.57
N VAL A 266 -8.15 -1.13 37.71
CA VAL A 266 -9.03 -1.36 36.55
C VAL A 266 -8.35 -2.38 35.65
N LYS A 267 -8.80 -3.64 35.73
CA LYS A 267 -8.40 -4.69 34.78
C LYS A 267 -8.77 -4.19 33.39
N LYS A 268 -7.77 -3.81 32.59
CA LYS A 268 -7.95 -3.43 31.18
C LYS A 268 -8.63 -4.59 30.44
N ILE A 269 -9.96 -4.51 30.29
CA ILE A 269 -10.75 -5.54 29.62
C ILE A 269 -10.32 -5.51 28.15
N LYS A 270 -9.59 -6.55 27.73
CA LYS A 270 -9.12 -6.65 26.35
C LYS A 270 -10.35 -6.84 25.46
N PHE A 271 -10.68 -5.80 24.67
CA PHE A 271 -11.82 -5.82 23.78
C PHE A 271 -11.75 -7.04 22.83
N THR A 272 -12.89 -7.65 22.55
CA THR A 272 -12.99 -8.76 21.61
C THR A 272 -14.19 -8.61 20.70
N THR A 273 -13.98 -8.94 19.43
CA THR A 273 -15.01 -9.04 18.38
C THR A 273 -15.89 -10.28 18.52
N ARG A 274 -15.59 -11.19 19.45
CA ARG A 274 -16.32 -12.44 19.64
C ARG A 274 -17.79 -12.17 20.03
N GLY A 275 -18.72 -12.73 19.24
CA GLY A 275 -20.16 -12.52 19.44
C GLY A 275 -20.68 -11.14 19.02
N MET A 276 -19.88 -10.27 18.38
CA MET A 276 -20.33 -8.94 17.93
C MET A 276 -21.49 -8.99 16.92
N LEU A 277 -21.71 -10.14 16.28
CA LEU A 277 -22.82 -10.42 15.36
C LEU A 277 -23.78 -11.52 15.90
N GLU A 278 -23.75 -11.80 17.19
CA GLU A 278 -24.63 -12.79 17.85
C GLU A 278 -26.11 -12.40 17.74
N GLY A 279 -26.96 -13.37 17.41
CA GLY A 279 -28.39 -13.18 17.07
C GLY A 279 -28.65 -12.46 15.73
N LYS A 280 -27.85 -11.42 15.43
CA LYS A 280 -28.12 -10.39 14.42
C LYS A 280 -27.51 -10.66 13.03
N PHE A 281 -26.80 -11.77 12.85
CA PHE A 281 -26.26 -12.22 11.55
C PHE A 281 -26.48 -13.72 11.31
N ARG A 282 -27.25 -14.04 10.26
CA ARG A 282 -27.47 -15.41 9.76
C ARG A 282 -26.57 -15.65 8.54
N LYS A 283 -26.18 -16.90 8.27
CA LYS A 283 -25.33 -17.24 7.10
C LYS A 283 -25.89 -16.70 5.76
N ARG A 284 -27.22 -16.62 5.63
CA ARG A 284 -27.91 -16.10 4.42
C ARG A 284 -27.78 -14.58 4.26
N ASP A 285 -27.48 -13.83 5.32
CA ASP A 285 -27.35 -12.36 5.24
C ASP A 285 -26.08 -11.92 4.50
N LEU A 286 -25.04 -12.76 4.45
CA LEU A 286 -23.79 -12.52 3.70
C LEU A 286 -24.05 -12.22 2.21
N PHE A 287 -25.10 -12.80 1.64
CA PHE A 287 -25.47 -12.63 0.22
C PHE A 287 -26.31 -11.37 -0.04
N LYS A 288 -26.99 -10.82 0.99
CA LYS A 288 -27.91 -9.67 0.86
C LYS A 288 -27.19 -8.35 0.58
N PRO A 289 -27.84 -7.43 -0.13
CA PRO A 289 -27.59 -5.99 -0.12
C PRO A 289 -26.77 -5.45 1.06
N SER A 290 -25.71 -4.68 0.80
CA SER A 290 -25.12 -3.77 1.77
C SER A 290 -25.43 -2.33 1.32
N PRO A 291 -26.19 -1.53 2.09
CA PRO A 291 -26.44 -0.13 1.74
C PRO A 291 -25.16 0.71 1.84
N ASP A 292 -24.29 0.38 2.80
CA ASP A 292 -23.03 1.06 3.12
C ASP A 292 -21.93 0.85 2.06
N THR A 293 -22.27 0.38 0.85
CA THR A 293 -21.29 0.12 -0.22
C THR A 293 -20.61 1.41 -0.71
N LYS A 294 -21.28 2.56 -0.60
CA LYS A 294 -20.73 3.87 -0.99
C LYS A 294 -19.52 4.26 -0.13
N ASP A 295 -19.52 3.92 1.16
CA ASP A 295 -18.46 4.25 2.13
C ASP A 295 -17.09 3.69 1.74
N PHE A 296 -17.05 2.61 0.95
CA PHE A 296 -15.82 1.95 0.50
C PHE A 296 -15.22 2.58 -0.77
N VAL A 297 -16.01 3.35 -1.54
CA VAL A 297 -15.58 3.92 -2.84
C VAL A 297 -14.39 4.88 -2.70
N PRO A 298 -14.29 5.77 -1.70
CA PRO A 298 -13.14 6.68 -1.54
C PRO A 298 -11.79 5.96 -1.37
N PHE A 299 -11.79 4.71 -0.90
CA PHE A 299 -10.58 3.91 -0.74
C PHE A 299 -10.15 3.21 -2.03
N PHE A 300 -11.06 3.01 -2.98
CA PHE A 300 -10.80 2.20 -4.18
C PHE A 300 -9.64 2.76 -5.02
N VAL A 301 -9.80 3.97 -5.57
CA VAL A 301 -8.79 4.54 -6.48
C VAL A 301 -7.43 4.74 -5.78
N PRO A 302 -7.31 5.39 -4.60
CA PRO A 302 -6.00 5.65 -4.01
C PRO A 302 -5.25 4.37 -3.58
N VAL A 303 -5.95 3.40 -3.00
CA VAL A 303 -5.32 2.15 -2.55
C VAL A 303 -4.99 1.27 -3.74
N THR A 304 -5.90 1.08 -4.70
CA THR A 304 -5.60 0.23 -5.88
C THR A 304 -4.51 0.85 -6.76
N THR A 305 -4.46 2.18 -6.95
CA THR A 305 -3.37 2.84 -7.70
C THR A 305 -2.01 2.69 -7.02
N THR A 306 -1.90 2.91 -5.70
CA THR A 306 -0.62 2.72 -4.98
C THR A 306 -0.17 1.26 -5.01
N GLN A 307 -1.10 0.31 -4.93
CA GLN A 307 -0.79 -1.12 -5.04
C GLN A 307 -0.35 -1.51 -6.45
N ILE A 308 -0.98 -0.97 -7.50
CA ILE A 308 -0.55 -1.14 -8.91
C ILE A 308 0.89 -0.63 -9.11
N GLY A 309 1.22 0.55 -8.55
CA GLY A 309 2.57 1.10 -8.58
C GLY A 309 3.62 0.25 -7.84
N ARG A 310 3.21 -0.48 -6.80
CA ARG A 310 4.09 -1.41 -6.07
C ARG A 310 4.29 -2.74 -6.80
N ILE A 311 3.22 -3.34 -7.37
CA ILE A 311 3.30 -4.67 -8.01
C ILE A 311 3.96 -4.66 -9.39
N SER A 312 3.89 -3.55 -10.17
CA SER A 312 4.29 -3.59 -11.59
C SER A 312 5.77 -3.95 -11.80
N GLY A 313 6.67 -3.50 -10.92
CA GLY A 313 8.09 -3.88 -10.96
C GLY A 313 8.30 -5.39 -10.78
N TYR A 314 7.57 -6.03 -9.86
CA TYR A 314 7.62 -7.47 -9.64
C TYR A 314 6.95 -8.26 -10.78
N VAL A 315 5.82 -7.76 -11.32
CA VAL A 315 5.18 -8.32 -12.53
C VAL A 315 6.16 -8.34 -13.70
N ALA A 316 6.85 -7.22 -13.96
CA ALA A 316 7.81 -7.12 -15.05
C ALA A 316 9.06 -7.98 -14.84
N MET A 317 9.49 -8.14 -13.59
CA MET A 317 10.59 -9.03 -13.21
C MET A 317 10.24 -10.51 -13.43
N SER A 318 9.08 -10.96 -12.93
CA SER A 318 8.57 -12.33 -13.17
C SER A 318 8.26 -12.58 -14.65
N HIS A 319 7.77 -11.58 -15.38
CA HIS A 319 7.62 -11.63 -16.84
C HIS A 319 8.95 -11.86 -17.55
N ALA A 320 10.00 -11.11 -17.19
CA ALA A 320 11.32 -11.27 -17.79
C ALA A 320 11.87 -12.69 -17.57
N VAL A 321 11.87 -13.19 -16.32
CA VAL A 321 12.32 -14.57 -16.03
C VAL A 321 11.47 -15.60 -16.80
N ALA A 322 10.14 -15.50 -16.72
CA ALA A 322 9.23 -16.46 -17.33
C ALA A 322 9.26 -16.47 -18.87
N SER A 323 9.69 -15.38 -19.52
CA SER A 323 9.64 -15.26 -20.98
C SER A 323 11.01 -15.26 -21.68
N SER A 324 12.12 -15.29 -20.93
CA SER A 324 13.46 -15.35 -21.54
C SER A 324 14.55 -16.08 -20.74
N MET A 325 14.25 -16.75 -19.61
CA MET A 325 15.30 -17.37 -18.75
C MET A 325 15.07 -18.85 -18.40
N GLY A 326 13.92 -19.43 -18.76
CA GLY A 326 13.69 -20.87 -18.67
C GLY A 326 13.45 -21.44 -17.26
N THR A 327 13.16 -22.74 -17.20
CA THR A 327 12.54 -23.42 -16.04
C THR A 327 13.38 -23.33 -14.76
N ILE A 328 14.70 -23.52 -14.82
CA ILE A 328 15.58 -23.44 -13.63
C ILE A 328 15.53 -22.02 -13.02
N SER A 329 15.66 -20.99 -13.86
CA SER A 329 15.60 -19.60 -13.40
C SER A 329 14.22 -19.21 -12.90
N MET A 330 13.14 -19.73 -13.50
CA MET A 330 11.77 -19.53 -12.99
C MET A 330 11.58 -20.12 -11.58
N ALA A 331 12.07 -21.34 -11.34
CA ALA A 331 11.99 -21.98 -10.03
C ALA A 331 12.83 -21.25 -8.97
N ALA A 332 14.07 -20.87 -9.30
CA ALA A 332 14.92 -20.11 -8.40
C ALA A 332 14.34 -18.72 -8.09
N HIS A 333 13.81 -18.02 -9.10
CA HIS A 333 13.15 -16.73 -8.93
C HIS A 333 11.90 -16.81 -8.03
N GLN A 334 11.09 -17.87 -8.16
CA GLN A 334 9.97 -18.12 -7.24
C GLN A 334 10.44 -18.26 -5.79
N VAL A 335 11.46 -19.10 -5.53
CA VAL A 335 11.98 -19.28 -4.17
C VAL A 335 12.47 -17.95 -3.60
N MET A 336 13.25 -17.19 -4.37
CA MET A 336 13.84 -15.93 -3.91
C MET A 336 12.80 -14.82 -3.72
N LEU A 337 11.77 -14.71 -4.58
CA LEU A 337 10.64 -13.81 -4.32
C LEU A 337 9.84 -14.22 -3.08
N THR A 338 9.61 -15.53 -2.88
CA THR A 338 8.81 -16.00 -1.74
C THR A 338 9.54 -15.76 -0.41
N VAL A 339 10.85 -16.00 -0.37
CA VAL A 339 11.69 -15.62 0.77
C VAL A 339 11.69 -14.11 0.96
N PHE A 340 11.84 -13.33 -0.10
CA PHE A 340 11.79 -11.86 -0.02
C PHE A 340 10.47 -11.38 0.61
N TYR A 341 9.31 -11.82 0.10
CA TYR A 341 8.00 -11.50 0.67
C TYR A 341 7.80 -12.04 2.09
N THR A 342 8.51 -13.08 2.50
CA THR A 342 8.48 -13.60 3.89
C THR A 342 9.22 -12.69 4.88
N LEU A 343 10.29 -12.01 4.44
CA LEU A 343 11.07 -11.11 5.29
C LEU A 343 10.50 -9.68 5.34
N THR A 344 9.90 -9.19 4.25
CA THR A 344 9.34 -7.82 4.18
C THR A 344 8.41 -7.40 5.36
N PRO A 345 7.54 -8.24 5.95
CA PRO A 345 6.62 -7.83 7.03
C PRO A 345 7.34 -7.52 8.35
N ILE A 346 8.62 -7.88 8.47
CA ILE A 346 9.48 -7.49 9.59
C ILE A 346 9.73 -5.97 9.51
N ALA A 347 10.10 -5.45 8.34
CA ALA A 347 10.32 -4.03 8.11
C ALA A 347 9.03 -3.20 8.01
N ASP A 348 7.93 -3.75 7.48
CA ASP A 348 6.63 -3.06 7.46
C ASP A 348 6.15 -2.65 8.87
N SER A 349 6.61 -3.34 9.92
CA SER A 349 6.34 -2.94 11.31
C SER A 349 6.87 -1.54 11.65
N LEU A 350 7.95 -1.09 11.01
CA LEU A 350 8.48 0.28 11.14
C LEU A 350 7.60 1.29 10.40
N SER A 351 7.03 0.91 9.25
CA SER A 351 6.08 1.74 8.51
C SER A 351 4.81 1.99 9.32
N LEU A 352 4.26 0.93 9.93
CA LEU A 352 3.12 1.02 10.85
C LEU A 352 3.43 1.82 12.11
N THR A 353 4.67 1.72 12.62
CA THR A 353 5.13 2.52 13.77
C THR A 353 5.18 4.01 13.41
N GLY A 354 5.77 4.37 12.27
CA GLY A 354 5.77 5.74 11.76
C GLY A 354 4.35 6.30 11.60
N GLN A 355 3.46 5.55 10.93
CA GLN A 355 2.05 5.92 10.76
C GLN A 355 1.27 6.10 12.08
N SER A 356 1.72 5.48 13.18
CA SER A 356 1.05 5.57 14.48
C SER A 356 1.48 6.78 15.32
N PHE A 357 2.75 7.18 15.26
CA PHE A 357 3.31 8.22 16.16
C PHE A 357 3.69 9.53 15.44
N VAL A 358 4.05 9.48 14.16
CA VAL A 358 4.47 10.67 13.40
C VAL A 358 3.34 11.69 13.22
N PRO A 359 2.05 11.34 13.02
CA PRO A 359 0.98 12.34 12.90
C PRO A 359 0.92 13.29 14.10
N GLU A 360 0.92 12.75 15.32
CA GLU A 360 0.85 13.54 16.55
C GLU A 360 2.10 14.40 16.76
N LEU A 361 3.30 13.86 16.49
CA LEU A 361 4.55 14.62 16.57
C LEU A 361 4.62 15.74 15.52
N PHE A 362 4.05 15.51 14.33
CA PHE A 362 3.99 16.50 13.26
C PHE A 362 2.98 17.61 13.57
N ASP A 363 1.77 17.26 14.00
CA ASP A 363 0.71 18.21 14.31
C ASP A 363 1.08 19.09 15.53
N ASN A 364 1.78 18.53 16.52
CA ASN A 364 2.39 19.31 17.62
C ASN A 364 3.50 20.26 17.14
N ALA A 365 4.41 19.80 16.26
CA ALA A 365 5.46 20.65 15.71
C ALA A 365 4.90 21.78 14.82
N ALA A 366 3.85 21.49 14.06
CA ALA A 366 3.10 22.44 13.25
C ALA A 366 2.42 23.52 14.12
N SER A 367 1.78 23.10 15.21
CA SER A 367 1.13 24.01 16.18
C SER A 367 2.14 24.93 16.88
N ALA A 368 3.30 24.40 17.29
CA ALA A 368 4.37 25.21 17.88
C ALA A 368 4.94 26.24 16.88
N ALA A 369 5.10 25.87 15.60
CA ALA A 369 5.57 26.79 14.56
C ALA A 369 4.60 27.98 14.35
N LEU A 370 3.29 27.76 14.45
CA LEU A 370 2.29 28.84 14.40
C LEU A 370 2.36 29.78 15.61
N GLN A 371 2.51 29.22 16.82
CA GLN A 371 2.50 29.99 18.07
C GLN A 371 3.77 30.82 18.27
N GLU A 372 4.94 30.20 18.04
CA GLU A 372 6.23 30.83 18.30
C GLU A 372 6.68 31.74 17.14
N GLY A 373 6.34 31.36 15.90
CA GLY A 373 6.72 32.04 14.66
C GLY A 373 8.07 31.59 14.09
N PHE A 374 8.57 32.32 13.07
CA PHE A 374 9.86 32.01 12.46
C PHE A 374 11.02 32.35 13.39
N HIS A 375 11.65 31.31 13.96
CA HIS A 375 12.94 31.43 14.63
C HIS A 375 14.07 31.31 13.61
N GLY A 376 14.99 32.28 13.59
CA GLY A 376 16.25 32.21 12.85
C GLY A 376 17.28 31.24 13.48
N GLY A 377 16.87 30.03 13.88
CA GLY A 377 17.66 29.13 14.71
C GLY A 377 17.19 27.68 14.72
N THR A 378 17.52 26.95 15.79
CA THR A 378 17.49 25.47 15.84
C THR A 378 16.09 24.83 15.90
N GLY A 379 15.00 25.59 15.82
CA GLY A 379 13.62 25.11 15.86
C GLY A 379 13.03 24.87 17.26
N SER A 380 11.69 24.78 17.30
CA SER A 380 10.92 24.57 18.54
C SER A 380 11.21 23.21 19.18
N ALA A 381 10.86 23.04 20.47
CA ALA A 381 11.04 21.77 21.17
C ALA A 381 10.27 20.63 20.50
N ALA A 382 9.06 20.89 20.00
CA ALA A 382 8.26 19.92 19.26
C ALA A 382 8.88 19.55 17.91
N ALA A 383 9.40 20.52 17.14
CA ALA A 383 10.10 20.26 15.88
C ALA A 383 11.38 19.42 16.10
N LYS A 384 12.13 19.69 17.17
CA LYS A 384 13.29 18.87 17.59
C LYS A 384 12.88 17.45 17.96
N LYS A 385 11.77 17.27 18.70
CA LYS A 385 11.23 15.95 19.07
C LYS A 385 10.84 15.13 17.83
N LEU A 386 10.14 15.74 16.87
CA LEU A 386 9.81 15.13 15.57
C LEU A 386 11.07 14.73 14.79
N ALA A 387 12.03 15.66 14.62
CA ALA A 387 13.23 15.40 13.84
C ALA A 387 14.09 14.29 14.47
N HIS A 388 14.25 14.29 15.80
CA HIS A 388 14.94 13.23 16.53
C HIS A 388 14.23 11.87 16.37
N TYR A 389 12.90 11.84 16.48
CA TYR A 389 12.10 10.62 16.28
C TYR A 389 12.28 10.05 14.87
N ASN A 390 12.19 10.88 13.83
CA ASN A 390 12.35 10.47 12.44
C ASN A 390 13.76 9.90 12.17
N VAL A 391 14.81 10.53 12.73
CA VAL A 391 16.19 10.02 12.65
C VAL A 391 16.35 8.71 13.42
N LYS A 392 15.73 8.56 14.59
CA LYS A 392 15.76 7.29 15.36
C LYS A 392 15.05 6.15 14.64
N LEU A 393 13.88 6.42 14.05
CA LEU A 393 13.15 5.43 13.26
C LEU A 393 13.94 5.00 12.01
N TRP A 394 14.66 5.92 11.37
CA TRP A 394 15.61 5.60 10.27
C TRP A 394 16.80 4.76 10.76
N GLN A 395 17.40 5.08 11.91
CA GLN A 395 18.45 4.27 12.53
C GLN A 395 17.98 2.85 12.87
N THR A 396 16.76 2.69 13.39
CA THR A 396 16.14 1.37 13.58
C THR A 396 15.87 0.65 12.25
N GLY A 397 15.55 1.40 11.19
CA GLY A 397 15.47 0.91 9.81
C GLY A 397 16.76 0.26 9.32
N LEU A 398 17.93 0.84 9.61
CA LEU A 398 19.23 0.21 9.29
C LEU A 398 19.41 -1.12 10.05
N VAL A 399 19.09 -1.16 11.35
CA VAL A 399 19.23 -2.39 12.16
C VAL A 399 18.32 -3.51 11.62
N PHE A 400 17.07 -3.20 11.28
CA PHE A 400 16.16 -4.16 10.67
C PHE A 400 16.64 -4.60 9.28
N GLY A 401 17.16 -3.67 8.48
CA GLY A 401 17.76 -3.95 7.17
C GLY A 401 18.95 -4.92 7.24
N LEU A 402 19.85 -4.72 8.20
CA LEU A 402 20.99 -5.60 8.47
C LEU A 402 20.53 -6.99 8.94
N VAL A 403 19.55 -7.09 9.84
CA VAL A 403 18.99 -8.39 10.27
C VAL A 403 18.37 -9.15 9.09
N MET A 404 17.55 -8.50 8.25
CA MET A 404 16.98 -9.14 7.06
C MET A 404 18.05 -9.51 6.02
N SER A 405 19.11 -8.70 5.88
CA SER A 405 20.26 -8.97 5.01
C SER A 405 21.03 -10.23 5.46
N LEU A 406 21.29 -10.38 6.76
CA LEU A 406 21.88 -11.59 7.33
C LEU A 406 20.97 -12.82 7.14
N MET A 407 19.65 -12.68 7.35
CA MET A 407 18.69 -13.75 7.07
C MET A 407 18.68 -14.14 5.58
N ALA A 408 18.82 -13.18 4.67
CA ALA A 408 18.90 -13.42 3.23
C ALA A 408 20.21 -14.10 2.80
N LEU A 409 21.33 -13.85 3.49
CA LEU A 409 22.60 -14.56 3.27
C LEU A 409 22.58 -16.01 3.75
N ALA A 410 21.70 -16.36 4.71
CA ALA A 410 21.53 -17.75 5.16
C ALA A 410 20.74 -18.63 4.15
N VAL A 411 19.99 -18.02 3.22
CA VAL A 411 19.06 -18.71 2.30
C VAL A 411 19.71 -19.79 1.44
N PRO A 412 20.93 -19.63 0.89
CA PRO A 412 21.58 -20.69 0.11
C PRO A 412 21.88 -21.95 0.93
N HIS A 413 22.21 -21.80 2.23
CA HIS A 413 22.39 -22.94 3.14
C HIS A 413 21.06 -23.64 3.46
N LEU A 414 19.95 -22.88 3.44
CA LEU A 414 18.59 -23.41 3.58
C LEU A 414 17.98 -23.91 2.26
N SER A 415 18.68 -23.77 1.13
CA SER A 415 18.18 -24.17 -0.20
C SER A 415 17.73 -25.64 -0.34
N PRO A 416 18.26 -26.63 0.42
CA PRO A 416 17.72 -27.99 0.40
C PRO A 416 16.29 -28.10 0.94
N LEU A 417 15.81 -27.15 1.76
CA LEU A 417 14.43 -27.09 2.23
C LEU A 417 13.47 -26.56 1.15
N PHE A 418 13.98 -25.83 0.16
CA PHE A 418 13.15 -25.21 -0.88
C PHE A 418 13.08 -26.04 -2.16
N THR A 419 14.10 -26.85 -2.47
CA THR A 419 14.13 -27.61 -3.72
C THR A 419 15.05 -28.83 -3.64
N ALA A 420 14.67 -29.90 -4.33
CA ALA A 420 15.52 -31.07 -4.51
C ALA A 420 16.63 -30.85 -5.56
N ASP A 421 16.44 -29.92 -6.50
CA ASP A 421 17.26 -29.75 -7.70
C ASP A 421 18.54 -28.93 -7.44
N PRO A 422 19.75 -29.49 -7.67
CA PRO A 422 21.02 -28.78 -7.46
C PRO A 422 21.20 -27.56 -8.38
N MET A 423 20.65 -27.56 -9.59
CA MET A 423 20.75 -26.41 -10.51
C MET A 423 19.93 -25.21 -10.01
N VAL A 424 18.76 -25.49 -9.40
CA VAL A 424 17.95 -24.44 -8.76
C VAL A 424 18.65 -23.90 -7.51
N ARG A 425 19.32 -24.78 -6.73
CA ARG A 425 20.16 -24.34 -5.58
C ARG A 425 21.30 -23.44 -6.05
N GLU A 426 22.03 -23.81 -7.10
CA GLU A 426 23.13 -22.99 -7.65
C GLU A 426 22.64 -21.61 -8.11
N ALA A 427 21.47 -21.53 -8.76
CA ALA A 427 20.83 -20.26 -9.11
C ALA A 427 20.41 -19.44 -7.86
N ILE A 428 19.93 -20.09 -6.79
CA ILE A 428 19.68 -19.44 -5.49
C ILE A 428 20.98 -18.85 -4.90
N PHE A 429 22.09 -19.59 -4.93
CA PHE A 429 23.41 -19.08 -4.51
C PHE A 429 23.82 -17.83 -5.31
N ARG A 430 23.59 -17.80 -6.63
CA ARG A 430 23.89 -16.63 -7.48
C ARG A 430 22.98 -15.42 -7.22
N ILE A 431 21.73 -15.62 -6.78
CA ILE A 431 20.76 -14.54 -6.53
C ILE A 431 20.89 -13.94 -5.12
N ALA A 432 21.19 -14.76 -4.11
CA ALA A 432 21.10 -14.37 -2.69
C ALA A 432 21.91 -13.10 -2.29
N PRO A 433 23.12 -12.83 -2.81
CA PRO A 433 23.84 -11.59 -2.50
C PRO A 433 23.07 -10.32 -2.87
N TYR A 434 22.33 -10.33 -3.99
CA TYR A 434 21.54 -9.19 -4.45
C TYR A 434 20.24 -9.02 -3.65
N MET A 435 19.63 -10.12 -3.21
CA MET A 435 18.51 -10.07 -2.26
C MET A 435 18.96 -9.50 -0.90
N SER A 436 20.10 -9.96 -0.38
CA SER A 436 20.71 -9.43 0.84
C SER A 436 21.00 -7.93 0.74
N LEU A 437 21.67 -7.49 -0.33
CA LEU A 437 21.98 -6.09 -0.57
C LEU A 437 20.72 -5.22 -0.72
N SER A 438 19.65 -5.76 -1.31
CA SER A 438 18.34 -5.10 -1.34
C SER A 438 17.75 -4.90 0.06
N PHE A 439 17.96 -5.85 0.98
CA PHE A 439 17.43 -5.78 2.34
C PHE A 439 18.15 -4.77 3.24
N VAL A 440 19.46 -4.54 3.05
CA VAL A 440 20.24 -3.54 3.83
C VAL A 440 19.54 -2.18 3.88
N VAL A 441 18.99 -1.71 2.75
CA VAL A 441 18.28 -0.43 2.66
C VAL A 441 16.76 -0.53 2.86
N HIS A 442 16.19 -1.74 2.81
CA HIS A 442 14.74 -1.96 2.82
C HIS A 442 14.08 -1.50 4.13
N GLY A 443 14.72 -1.74 5.28
CA GLY A 443 14.21 -1.28 6.57
C GLY A 443 14.12 0.25 6.66
N CYS A 444 15.07 0.98 6.06
CA CYS A 444 15.02 2.44 5.95
C CYS A 444 13.89 2.90 5.02
N VAL A 445 13.66 2.22 3.89
CA VAL A 445 12.54 2.54 2.98
C VAL A 445 11.20 2.41 3.73
N CYS A 446 10.95 1.30 4.42
CA CYS A 446 9.71 1.10 5.17
C CYS A 446 9.54 2.13 6.29
N ALA A 447 10.60 2.46 7.03
CA ALA A 447 10.58 3.52 8.05
C ALA A 447 10.19 4.89 7.45
N MET A 448 10.81 5.29 6.34
CA MET A 448 10.58 6.61 5.73
C MET A 448 9.24 6.70 4.99
N GLU A 449 8.76 5.59 4.41
CA GLU A 449 7.39 5.48 3.91
C GLU A 449 6.37 5.67 5.04
N GLY A 450 6.62 5.08 6.22
CA GLY A 450 5.83 5.33 7.42
C GLY A 450 5.84 6.79 7.90
N VAL A 451 6.99 7.47 7.84
CA VAL A 451 7.11 8.91 8.13
C VAL A 451 6.28 9.74 7.16
N MET A 452 6.39 9.50 5.85
CA MET A 452 5.66 10.29 4.84
C MET A 452 4.15 10.01 4.84
N LEU A 453 3.72 8.78 5.14
CA LEU A 453 2.30 8.48 5.38
C LEU A 453 1.80 9.18 6.66
N GLY A 454 2.60 9.17 7.73
CA GLY A 454 2.28 9.83 8.99
C GLY A 454 2.22 11.36 8.90
N THR A 455 3.12 12.00 8.14
CA THR A 455 3.07 13.44 7.82
C THR A 455 2.09 13.78 6.68
N ARG A 456 1.34 12.79 6.18
CA ARG A 456 0.28 12.94 5.15
C ARG A 456 0.81 13.46 3.79
N ASP A 457 2.08 13.21 3.47
CA ASP A 457 2.78 13.61 2.24
C ASP A 457 2.43 12.72 1.03
N LEU A 458 1.13 12.48 0.83
CA LEU A 458 0.61 11.49 -0.11
C LEU A 458 0.90 11.85 -1.58
N ARG A 459 1.00 13.14 -1.90
CA ARG A 459 1.31 13.61 -3.27
C ARG A 459 2.71 13.18 -3.70
N PHE A 460 3.71 13.32 -2.81
CA PHE A 460 5.09 12.88 -3.10
C PHE A 460 5.19 11.36 -3.24
N LEU A 461 4.57 10.61 -2.33
CA LEU A 461 4.50 9.15 -2.40
C LEU A 461 3.86 8.67 -3.71
N SER A 462 2.73 9.25 -4.10
CA SER A 462 2.00 8.91 -5.33
C SER A 462 2.82 9.23 -6.58
N GLN A 463 3.48 10.40 -6.63
CA GLN A 463 4.36 10.78 -7.74
C GLN A 463 5.56 9.82 -7.88
N GLY A 464 6.23 9.49 -6.76
CA GLY A 464 7.35 8.55 -6.77
C GLY A 464 6.96 7.14 -7.25
N TYR A 465 5.85 6.58 -6.73
CA TYR A 465 5.36 5.28 -7.21
C TYR A 465 4.85 5.32 -8.66
N THR A 466 4.34 6.45 -9.14
CA THR A 466 3.98 6.62 -10.56
C THR A 466 5.22 6.61 -11.46
N ALA A 467 6.32 7.28 -11.05
CA ALA A 467 7.58 7.21 -11.79
C ALA A 467 8.16 5.78 -11.80
N PHE A 468 8.17 5.09 -10.64
CA PHE A 468 8.62 3.70 -10.56
C PHE A 468 7.77 2.73 -11.39
N PHE A 469 6.45 2.98 -11.51
CA PHE A 469 5.53 2.17 -12.31
C PHE A 469 5.94 2.08 -13.79
N PHE A 470 6.51 3.14 -14.37
CA PHE A 470 7.03 3.13 -15.74
C PHE A 470 8.51 2.71 -15.80
N LEU A 471 9.35 3.30 -14.93
CA LEU A 471 10.81 3.13 -15.00
C LEU A 471 11.26 1.69 -14.69
N VAL A 472 10.71 1.05 -13.66
CA VAL A 472 11.18 -0.29 -13.26
C VAL A 472 10.80 -1.33 -14.32
N PRO A 473 9.56 -1.41 -14.83
CA PRO A 473 9.24 -2.28 -15.96
C PRO A 473 10.04 -1.99 -17.23
N ALA A 474 10.32 -0.73 -17.56
CA ALA A 474 11.15 -0.40 -18.71
C ALA A 474 12.57 -0.98 -18.61
N VAL A 475 13.18 -0.96 -17.42
CA VAL A 475 14.49 -1.60 -17.18
C VAL A 475 14.38 -3.14 -17.27
N MET A 476 13.37 -3.76 -16.65
CA MET A 476 13.19 -5.22 -16.72
C MET A 476 12.94 -5.71 -18.16
N LEU A 477 12.21 -4.94 -18.97
CA LEU A 477 11.96 -5.23 -20.38
C LEU A 477 13.21 -5.04 -21.26
N ARG A 478 14.11 -4.09 -20.93
CA ARG A 478 15.42 -3.96 -21.58
C ARG A 478 16.31 -5.18 -21.29
N ILE A 479 16.34 -5.64 -20.03
CA ILE A 479 17.09 -6.86 -19.64
C ILE A 479 16.52 -8.10 -20.35
N LYS A 480 15.19 -8.23 -20.45
CA LYS A 480 14.53 -9.27 -21.26
C LYS A 480 14.97 -9.23 -22.73
N ARG A 481 15.01 -8.06 -23.37
CA ARG A 481 15.48 -7.92 -24.76
C ARG A 481 16.93 -8.40 -24.92
N GLN A 482 17.81 -8.07 -23.97
CA GLN A 482 19.20 -8.53 -23.98
C GLN A 482 19.32 -10.06 -23.79
N ALA A 483 18.53 -10.66 -22.90
CA ALA A 483 18.48 -12.11 -22.71
C ALA A 483 18.02 -12.83 -23.98
N LEU A 484 16.94 -12.36 -24.62
CA LEU A 484 16.46 -12.90 -25.90
C LEU A 484 17.44 -12.69 -27.07
N GLY A 485 18.24 -11.61 -27.02
CA GLY A 485 19.33 -11.36 -27.97
C GLY A 485 20.60 -12.19 -27.73
N GLY A 486 20.58 -13.19 -26.84
CA GLY A 486 21.72 -14.08 -26.61
C GLY A 486 22.91 -13.45 -25.88
N ALA A 487 22.72 -12.31 -25.20
CA ALA A 487 23.78 -11.61 -24.51
C ALA A 487 24.38 -12.47 -23.36
N LYS A 488 25.67 -12.80 -23.48
CA LYS A 488 26.40 -13.62 -22.49
C LYS A 488 26.35 -12.96 -21.10
N GLY A 489 25.96 -13.73 -20.09
CA GLY A 489 25.89 -13.27 -18.69
C GLY A 489 24.56 -12.61 -18.27
N VAL A 490 23.53 -12.60 -19.13
CA VAL A 490 22.20 -12.08 -18.76
C VAL A 490 21.31 -13.18 -18.18
N GLY A 491 21.46 -13.44 -16.87
CA GLY A 491 20.61 -14.35 -16.09
C GLY A 491 19.67 -13.64 -15.11
N PRO A 492 18.92 -14.38 -14.27
CA PRO A 492 18.05 -13.80 -13.24
C PRO A 492 18.80 -12.88 -12.26
N GLU A 493 20.07 -13.14 -12.00
CA GLU A 493 20.98 -12.27 -11.23
C GLU A 493 21.02 -10.83 -11.76
N THR A 494 20.86 -10.61 -13.07
CA THR A 494 20.85 -9.27 -13.68
C THR A 494 19.54 -8.51 -13.41
N LEU A 495 18.42 -9.22 -13.29
CA LEU A 495 17.15 -8.63 -12.83
C LEU A 495 17.23 -8.27 -11.33
N TRP A 496 17.85 -9.13 -10.51
CA TRP A 496 18.06 -8.83 -9.08
C TRP A 496 19.07 -7.69 -8.85
N LYS A 497 20.10 -7.52 -9.70
CA LYS A 497 20.94 -6.30 -9.72
C LYS A 497 20.12 -5.04 -10.01
N ALA A 498 19.22 -5.08 -11.00
CA ALA A 498 18.31 -3.95 -11.27
C ALA A 498 17.37 -3.67 -10.09
N PHE A 499 16.92 -4.72 -9.39
CA PHE A 499 16.10 -4.58 -8.18
C PHE A 499 16.88 -3.97 -6.99
N VAL A 500 18.17 -4.28 -6.83
CA VAL A 500 19.06 -3.56 -5.89
C VAL A 500 19.10 -2.07 -6.24
N GLY A 501 19.33 -1.73 -7.52
CA GLY A 501 19.36 -0.34 -7.99
C GLY A 501 18.06 0.41 -7.68
N TYR A 502 16.91 -0.21 -7.96
CA TYR A 502 15.60 0.34 -7.59
C TYR A 502 15.46 0.60 -6.08
N ASN A 503 15.86 -0.35 -5.22
CA ASN A 503 15.77 -0.17 -3.77
C ASN A 503 16.74 0.90 -3.26
N ALA A 504 17.95 1.01 -3.82
CA ALA A 504 18.91 2.06 -3.49
C ALA A 504 18.38 3.46 -3.87
N VAL A 505 17.89 3.63 -5.11
CA VAL A 505 17.28 4.89 -5.58
C VAL A 505 16.09 5.27 -4.69
N ARG A 506 15.20 4.33 -4.39
CA ARG A 506 14.04 4.55 -3.50
C ARG A 506 14.47 4.94 -2.08
N ALA A 507 15.48 4.28 -1.51
CA ALA A 507 16.03 4.62 -0.20
C ALA A 507 16.64 6.02 -0.14
N THR A 508 17.39 6.42 -1.17
CA THR A 508 17.96 7.77 -1.29
C THR A 508 16.86 8.83 -1.38
N ILE A 509 15.90 8.68 -2.30
CA ILE A 509 14.81 9.67 -2.49
C ILE A 509 13.96 9.78 -1.21
N TRP A 510 13.62 8.67 -0.56
CA TRP A 510 12.82 8.66 0.67
C TRP A 510 13.59 9.31 1.84
N SER A 511 14.89 9.04 1.98
CA SER A 511 15.73 9.62 3.04
C SER A 511 15.94 11.13 2.84
N LEU A 512 16.19 11.58 1.60
CA LEU A 512 16.27 12.99 1.24
C LEU A 512 14.95 13.73 1.52
N ARG A 513 13.79 13.09 1.27
CA ARG A 513 12.49 13.67 1.60
C ARG A 513 12.29 13.82 3.11
N MET A 514 12.67 12.83 3.92
CA MET A 514 12.64 12.94 5.38
C MET A 514 13.55 14.06 5.90
N VAL A 515 14.76 14.22 5.37
CA VAL A 515 15.64 15.35 5.69
C VAL A 515 14.97 16.69 5.37
N ARG A 516 14.30 16.81 4.22
CA ARG A 516 13.54 18.02 3.84
C ARG A 516 12.32 18.28 4.73
N ILE A 517 11.63 17.24 5.19
CA ILE A 517 10.52 17.33 6.17
C ILE A 517 11.05 17.85 7.51
N ASN A 518 12.12 17.25 8.04
CA ASN A 518 12.75 17.68 9.29
C ASN A 518 13.27 19.13 9.21
N TRP A 519 13.92 19.50 8.11
CA TRP A 519 14.40 20.87 7.86
C TRP A 519 13.26 21.89 7.82
N LYS A 520 12.15 21.58 7.14
CA LYS A 520 10.94 22.42 7.15
C LYS A 520 10.41 22.60 8.58
N ALA A 521 10.28 21.51 9.33
CA ALA A 521 9.75 21.56 10.70
C ALA A 521 10.65 22.38 11.64
N LEU A 522 11.97 22.19 11.56
CA LEU A 522 12.93 22.94 12.38
C LEU A 522 12.96 24.45 12.03
N LYS A 523 12.62 24.83 10.80
CA LYS A 523 12.44 26.25 10.42
C LYS A 523 11.02 26.80 10.62
N GLY A 524 10.03 25.94 10.91
CA GLY A 524 8.60 26.32 10.90
C GLY A 524 8.06 26.73 9.51
N VAL A 525 8.76 26.41 8.42
CA VAL A 525 8.45 26.91 7.07
C VAL A 525 7.66 25.89 6.26
N GLY A 526 6.46 26.25 5.83
CA GLY A 526 5.63 25.42 4.94
C GLY A 526 5.26 24.08 5.57
N MET A 527 5.00 24.06 6.87
CA MET A 527 4.18 23.03 7.52
C MET A 527 2.72 23.40 7.21
N ASN A 528 1.96 22.50 6.59
CA ASN A 528 0.56 22.77 6.28
C ASN A 528 -0.29 22.57 7.53
N CYS A 529 -0.74 23.67 8.14
CA CYS A 529 -1.56 23.69 9.34
C CYS A 529 -3.01 24.03 8.98
N GLY A 530 -3.89 23.02 8.92
CA GLY A 530 -5.31 23.23 8.59
C GLY A 530 -6.14 21.96 8.77
N PRO A 531 -7.12 21.93 9.69
CA PRO A 531 -8.01 20.78 9.87
C PRO A 531 -9.28 20.92 9.00
N LYS A 532 -9.58 19.86 8.23
CA LYS A 532 -10.60 19.82 7.16
C LYS A 532 -10.18 20.63 5.93
N GLY A 533 -10.69 20.22 4.76
CA GLY A 533 -10.18 20.71 3.48
C GLY A 533 -10.94 21.91 2.95
N GLU A 534 -10.22 23.01 2.78
CA GLU A 534 -10.35 23.97 1.67
C GLU A 534 -8.98 24.68 1.52
N ASP A 535 -8.67 25.21 0.34
CA ASP A 535 -7.35 25.78 0.06
C ASP A 535 -7.17 27.14 0.73
N GLN A 536 -6.09 27.33 1.50
CA GLN A 536 -5.09 28.39 1.24
C GLN A 536 -3.87 28.39 2.18
N SER A 537 -2.78 28.92 1.64
CA SER A 537 -1.46 29.20 2.20
C SER A 537 -1.30 29.34 3.73
N CYS A 538 -0.40 28.53 4.31
CA CYS A 538 0.34 28.90 5.53
C CYS A 538 1.40 29.97 5.21
N PHE A 539 0.96 31.18 4.89
CA PHE A 539 1.84 32.34 4.75
C PHE A 539 2.11 32.93 6.15
N VAL A 540 3.37 32.92 6.57
CA VAL A 540 3.82 33.62 7.79
C VAL A 540 4.25 35.01 7.35
N PRO A 541 3.46 36.08 7.61
CA PRO A 541 3.95 37.44 7.38
C PRO A 541 5.15 37.71 8.32
N PRO A 542 6.18 38.43 7.87
CA PRO A 542 7.26 38.83 8.75
C PRO A 542 6.70 39.69 9.89
N LYS A 543 7.12 39.43 11.13
CA LYS A 543 6.85 40.34 12.24
C LYS A 543 7.55 41.66 11.93
N ASN A 544 6.76 42.71 11.70
CA ASN A 544 7.29 44.05 11.50
C ASN A 544 8.08 44.46 12.77
N PRO A 545 9.26 45.09 12.68
CA PRO A 545 10.08 45.40 13.86
C PRO A 545 9.39 46.36 14.87
N GLU A 546 8.43 47.15 14.39
CA GLU A 546 7.77 48.23 15.12
C GLU A 546 6.57 47.74 15.94
N ALA A 547 6.85 46.94 16.97
CA ALA A 547 5.89 46.55 18.01
C ALA A 547 6.49 46.70 19.43
N GLY A 548 7.28 47.75 19.60
CA GLY A 548 8.16 47.98 20.74
C GLY A 548 7.57 48.80 21.90
N GLU A 549 6.33 48.57 22.35
CA GLU A 549 5.85 49.24 23.58
C GLU A 549 4.83 48.48 24.44
N GLY A 550 3.94 47.66 23.87
CA GLY A 550 2.85 47.01 24.61
C GLY A 550 3.23 45.98 25.70
N ARG A 551 4.52 45.67 25.91
CA ARG A 551 4.99 44.59 26.82
C ARG A 551 5.45 45.03 28.22
N LYS A 552 5.00 46.20 28.70
CA LYS A 552 5.33 46.71 30.06
C LYS A 552 4.22 46.53 31.13
N LEU A 553 2.97 46.24 30.77
CA LEU A 553 1.84 46.29 31.73
C LEU A 553 1.37 44.94 32.32
N TRP A 554 1.98 43.81 31.97
CA TRP A 554 1.70 42.49 32.57
C TRP A 554 2.77 42.02 33.57
N ARG A 555 3.45 42.97 34.24
CA ARG A 555 4.32 42.71 35.40
C ARG A 555 4.06 43.73 36.51
N LEU A 556 2.91 43.60 37.18
CA LEU A 556 2.66 44.07 38.55
C LEU A 556 1.33 43.45 38.99
N GLY A 557 1.37 42.46 39.89
CA GLY A 557 0.18 41.75 40.35
C GLY A 557 -0.48 42.48 41.52
N ILE A 558 -1.78 42.76 41.41
CA ILE A 558 -2.64 43.23 42.51
C ILE A 558 -3.93 42.39 42.48
N SER A 559 -4.44 42.02 43.65
CA SER A 559 -5.63 41.17 43.83
C SER A 559 -6.94 41.92 43.57
N GLY A 560 -7.94 41.22 43.01
CA GLY A 560 -9.27 41.80 42.81
C GLY A 560 -10.33 40.82 42.29
N SER A 561 -11.38 40.65 43.07
CA SER A 561 -12.72 40.15 42.71
C SER A 561 -13.71 40.90 43.62
N PRO A 562 -15.03 41.00 43.34
CA PRO A 562 -15.83 40.25 42.35
C PRO A 562 -16.83 41.14 41.56
N THR A 563 -17.94 40.54 41.09
CA THR A 563 -19.29 41.12 40.77
C THR A 563 -19.64 41.58 39.33
N LEU A 564 -20.94 41.43 39.04
CA LEU A 564 -21.68 41.81 37.82
C LEU A 564 -22.30 43.23 37.97
N PRO A 565 -22.85 43.83 36.90
CA PRO A 565 -24.32 43.90 36.81
C PRO A 565 -24.89 43.70 35.39
N SER A 566 -26.21 43.95 35.20
CA SER A 566 -27.03 43.37 34.12
C SER A 566 -27.86 44.38 33.28
N GLY A 567 -27.67 44.37 31.96
CA GLY A 567 -28.60 44.86 30.91
C GLY A 567 -29.04 46.33 31.00
N PRO A 568 -30.12 46.73 30.28
CA PRO A 568 -30.70 46.15 29.06
C PRO A 568 -30.74 47.16 27.87
N TYR A 569 -31.12 46.75 26.65
CA TYR A 569 -31.96 47.57 25.74
C TYR A 569 -32.51 46.75 24.55
N THR A 570 -33.75 47.09 24.17
CA THR A 570 -34.57 46.66 23.01
C THR A 570 -34.00 47.14 21.66
N GLY A 571 -34.35 46.61 20.47
CA GLY A 571 -35.32 45.58 20.05
C GLY A 571 -35.82 45.88 18.61
N VAL A 572 -36.67 45.01 17.99
CA VAL A 572 -37.42 45.23 16.71
C VAL A 572 -36.51 45.30 15.44
N GLN A 573 -36.81 44.82 14.22
CA GLN A 573 -37.70 43.82 13.55
C GLN A 573 -37.03 43.49 12.17
N ASP A 574 -37.40 42.54 11.28
CA ASP A 574 -38.52 41.58 11.17
C ASP A 574 -38.10 40.31 10.34
N VAL A 575 -39.06 39.48 9.90
CA VAL A 575 -38.92 38.23 9.13
C VAL A 575 -39.90 38.21 7.92
N PRO A 576 -39.52 37.71 6.72
CA PRO A 576 -40.12 36.42 6.27
C PRO A 576 -39.22 35.51 5.40
N GLN A 577 -39.51 34.21 5.45
CA GLN A 577 -39.05 33.19 4.49
C GLN A 577 -40.08 32.94 3.39
N VAL A 578 -39.62 32.62 2.17
CA VAL A 578 -40.31 31.86 1.11
C VAL A 578 -39.22 31.15 0.29
N GLY A 579 -39.34 29.95 -0.28
CA GLY A 579 -40.38 28.90 -0.25
C GLY A 579 -40.09 27.88 -1.37
N SER A 580 -40.39 26.59 -1.19
CA SER A 580 -40.09 25.52 -2.18
C SER A 580 -41.25 25.25 -3.16
N PRO A 581 -40.94 24.81 -4.40
CA PRO A 581 -41.72 23.69 -4.96
C PRO A 581 -40.93 22.70 -5.86
N SER A 582 -41.61 21.62 -6.24
CA SER A 582 -41.29 20.59 -7.27
C SER A 582 -42.64 20.09 -7.86
N PRO A 583 -42.75 19.19 -8.88
CA PRO A 583 -41.74 18.60 -9.80
C PRO A 583 -42.13 18.52 -11.33
N GLY A 584 -41.13 18.40 -12.21
CA GLY A 584 -41.06 17.49 -13.39
C GLY A 584 -41.90 17.65 -14.69
N THR A 585 -41.24 17.53 -15.88
CA THR A 585 -41.76 16.96 -17.17
C THR A 585 -40.63 16.77 -18.22
N VAL A 586 -40.81 15.91 -19.26
CA VAL A 586 -39.82 15.45 -20.30
C VAL A 586 -40.58 14.87 -21.54
N PRO A 587 -40.08 14.78 -22.83
CA PRO A 587 -38.89 15.33 -23.51
C PRO A 587 -39.24 16.55 -24.43
N PRO A 588 -39.30 16.61 -25.81
CA PRO A 588 -39.15 15.64 -26.96
C PRO A 588 -37.85 15.86 -27.83
N PRO A 589 -37.65 15.32 -29.08
CA PRO A 589 -36.30 15.11 -29.67
C PRO A 589 -35.95 15.65 -31.09
N GLY A 590 -34.63 15.70 -31.41
CA GLY A 590 -34.04 15.18 -32.68
C GLY A 590 -33.41 16.15 -33.71
N GLN A 591 -32.15 15.89 -34.13
CA GLN A 591 -31.60 16.08 -35.50
C GLN A 591 -30.18 15.45 -35.66
N ASP A 592 -29.63 15.42 -36.89
CA ASP A 592 -28.72 14.35 -37.38
C ASP A 592 -27.26 14.73 -37.77
N TYR A 593 -26.35 13.76 -37.55
CA TYR A 593 -25.21 13.26 -38.37
C TYR A 593 -24.46 14.13 -39.43
N PRO A 594 -23.11 13.98 -39.57
CA PRO A 594 -22.60 12.89 -40.44
C PRO A 594 -21.26 12.16 -40.09
N ARG A 595 -21.25 10.90 -40.55
CA ARG A 595 -20.20 9.90 -40.91
C ARG A 595 -18.72 10.34 -41.10
N GLY A 596 -17.76 9.44 -40.81
CA GLY A 596 -16.43 9.41 -41.47
C GLY A 596 -15.30 8.60 -40.79
N THR A 597 -14.96 7.42 -41.31
CA THR A 597 -13.73 6.62 -41.00
C THR A 597 -12.69 6.77 -42.13
N PRO A 598 -11.35 6.63 -41.93
CA PRO A 598 -10.62 5.45 -41.39
C PRO A 598 -9.62 5.82 -40.26
N GLY A 599 -8.86 4.93 -39.60
CA GLY A 599 -8.53 3.52 -39.88
C GLY A 599 -7.04 3.39 -40.26
N LEU A 600 -6.15 3.26 -39.26
CA LEU A 600 -4.70 3.26 -39.45
C LEU A 600 -4.08 1.86 -39.28
N VAL A 601 -3.37 1.39 -40.31
CA VAL A 601 -2.50 0.21 -40.27
C VAL A 601 -1.08 0.69 -39.97
N VAL A 602 -0.32 -0.08 -39.17
CA VAL A 602 1.13 0.14 -38.96
C VAL A 602 1.89 -1.12 -39.38
N PRO A 603 2.86 -1.04 -40.30
CA PRO A 603 3.61 -2.20 -40.79
C PRO A 603 4.76 -2.63 -39.86
N GLN A 604 5.41 -3.75 -40.19
CA GLN A 604 6.66 -4.19 -39.54
C GLN A 604 7.88 -3.55 -40.23
N GLY A 605 8.95 -3.20 -39.49
CA GLY A 605 10.26 -2.96 -40.14
C GLY A 605 11.30 -2.06 -39.45
N GLN A 606 11.91 -2.52 -38.34
CA GLN A 606 13.30 -2.18 -37.92
C GLN A 606 13.68 -0.69 -37.63
N PRO A 607 14.89 -0.38 -37.09
CA PRO A 607 15.02 0.67 -36.06
C PRO A 607 15.59 2.04 -36.50
N GLY A 608 15.11 3.08 -35.82
CA GLY A 608 15.70 4.43 -35.71
C GLY A 608 16.21 4.75 -34.30
N ASP A 609 16.64 5.99 -34.07
CA ASP A 609 17.58 6.35 -33.00
C ASP A 609 16.95 6.82 -31.66
N LEU A 610 17.77 7.10 -30.64
CA LEU A 610 17.31 7.64 -29.35
C LEU A 610 16.56 8.98 -29.48
N ALA A 611 16.83 9.74 -30.55
CA ALA A 611 16.17 11.02 -30.85
C ALA A 611 14.66 10.86 -31.04
N ASP A 612 14.21 9.78 -31.72
CA ASP A 612 12.79 9.55 -32.00
C ASP A 612 12.00 9.32 -30.70
N ILE A 613 12.59 8.63 -29.72
CA ILE A 613 11.99 8.39 -28.40
C ILE A 613 11.87 9.70 -27.61
N ALA A 614 12.83 10.62 -27.74
CA ALA A 614 12.73 11.96 -27.15
C ALA A 614 11.64 12.81 -27.86
N LEU A 615 11.51 12.68 -29.18
CA LEU A 615 10.43 13.30 -29.96
C LEU A 615 9.05 12.78 -29.57
N GLU A 616 8.87 11.46 -29.40
CA GLU A 616 7.62 10.85 -28.94
C GLU A 616 7.20 11.39 -27.56
N VAL A 617 8.14 11.52 -26.61
CA VAL A 617 7.87 12.09 -25.28
C VAL A 617 7.45 13.57 -25.38
N MET A 618 8.11 14.34 -26.24
CA MET A 618 7.76 15.75 -26.50
C MET A 618 6.40 15.91 -27.18
N ALA A 619 6.07 15.02 -28.13
CA ALA A 619 4.77 14.98 -28.80
C ALA A 619 3.64 14.58 -27.84
N ALA A 620 3.87 13.56 -27.00
CA ALA A 620 2.91 13.12 -25.98
C ALA A 620 2.61 14.22 -24.95
N ALA A 621 3.61 15.05 -24.58
CA ALA A 621 3.38 16.23 -23.76
C ALA A 621 2.47 17.27 -24.45
N ARG A 622 2.71 17.52 -25.75
CA ARG A 622 1.96 18.52 -26.55
C ARG A 622 0.48 18.17 -26.77
N ILE A 623 0.14 16.88 -26.83
CA ILE A 623 -1.25 16.40 -27.03
C ILE A 623 -2.19 16.82 -25.88
N ASN A 624 -1.67 17.06 -24.67
CA ASN A 624 -2.47 17.51 -23.53
C ASN A 624 -2.83 19.00 -23.55
N GLU A 625 -2.15 19.85 -24.34
CA GLU A 625 -2.51 21.27 -24.46
C GLU A 625 -3.64 21.50 -25.49
N VAL A 626 -3.64 20.73 -26.59
CA VAL A 626 -4.49 21.00 -27.77
C VAL A 626 -5.99 20.75 -27.53
N LYS A 627 -6.38 20.02 -26.48
CA LYS A 627 -7.80 19.79 -26.12
C LYS A 627 -8.39 20.85 -25.17
N GLY A 628 -7.71 21.98 -24.98
CA GLY A 628 -7.97 22.91 -23.88
C GLY A 628 -8.51 24.30 -24.21
N ASN A 629 -8.81 24.66 -25.48
CA ASN A 629 -9.27 26.03 -25.78
C ASN A 629 -9.98 26.21 -27.15
N GLU A 630 -11.30 26.36 -27.16
CA GLU A 630 -12.08 27.14 -28.17
C GLU A 630 -13.39 27.64 -27.52
N GLY A 631 -13.80 28.89 -27.80
CA GLY A 631 -15.08 29.48 -27.33
C GLY A 631 -14.92 30.62 -26.29
N PRO A 632 -15.65 31.76 -26.38
CA PRO A 632 -15.08 33.03 -25.88
C PRO A 632 -15.93 33.85 -24.87
N GLY A 633 -15.24 34.66 -24.05
CA GLY A 633 -15.63 36.06 -23.85
C GLY A 633 -16.24 36.49 -22.49
N THR A 634 -15.41 36.97 -21.57
CA THR A 634 -15.56 38.27 -20.85
C THR A 634 -14.32 38.56 -19.97
N PRO A 635 -13.95 39.84 -19.72
CA PRO A 635 -12.74 40.20 -18.97
C PRO A 635 -12.97 40.46 -17.46
N ASN A 636 -11.86 40.43 -16.71
CA ASN A 636 -11.65 40.74 -15.29
C ASN A 636 -11.67 39.54 -14.31
N GLY A 637 -10.55 39.36 -13.59
CA GLY A 637 -10.36 38.33 -12.56
C GLY A 637 -9.01 37.62 -12.69
N GLU A 638 -7.96 38.17 -12.07
CA GLU A 638 -6.66 37.49 -12.00
C GLU A 638 -6.74 36.27 -11.06
N VAL A 639 -6.56 35.07 -11.63
CA VAL A 639 -6.45 33.82 -10.87
C VAL A 639 -5.18 33.09 -11.31
N GLY A 640 -4.19 33.04 -10.41
CA GLY A 640 -2.87 32.49 -10.70
C GLY A 640 -2.90 31.01 -11.03
N ARG A 641 -2.68 30.66 -12.30
CA ARG A 641 -2.40 29.28 -12.75
C ARG A 641 -0.90 29.07 -12.89
N GLU A 642 -0.27 28.41 -11.93
CA GLU A 642 1.09 27.87 -12.13
C GLU A 642 1.05 26.67 -13.09
N GLY A 643 1.06 26.97 -14.39
CA GLY A 643 1.32 25.99 -15.44
C GLY A 643 2.76 25.49 -15.37
N PHE A 644 2.97 24.23 -15.77
CA PHE A 644 4.29 23.58 -15.71
C PHE A 644 5.23 24.21 -16.75
N SER A 645 6.05 25.19 -16.33
CA SER A 645 6.83 25.99 -17.27
C SER A 645 7.78 25.14 -18.13
N LYS A 646 7.83 25.47 -19.42
CA LYS A 646 8.77 24.92 -20.41
C LYS A 646 10.22 25.02 -19.94
N GLN A 647 10.56 26.07 -19.18
CA GLN A 647 11.89 26.24 -18.59
C GLN A 647 12.19 25.22 -17.47
N THR A 648 11.19 24.85 -16.66
CA THR A 648 11.37 23.84 -15.59
C THR A 648 11.67 22.46 -16.16
N ALA A 649 10.97 22.05 -17.23
CA ALA A 649 11.24 20.80 -17.92
C ALA A 649 12.65 20.78 -18.54
N ILE A 650 13.06 21.88 -19.20
CA ILE A 650 14.40 22.03 -19.78
C ILE A 650 15.47 21.99 -18.68
N LEU A 651 15.29 22.70 -17.57
CA LEU A 651 16.24 22.70 -16.44
C LEU A 651 16.43 21.31 -15.83
N SER A 652 15.35 20.57 -15.55
CA SER A 652 15.47 19.21 -14.99
C SER A 652 16.06 18.18 -15.96
N ILE A 653 16.02 18.42 -17.28
CA ILE A 653 16.77 17.63 -18.27
C ILE A 653 18.25 18.06 -18.28
N ARG A 654 18.54 19.35 -18.21
CA ARG A 654 19.89 19.92 -18.18
C ARG A 654 20.69 19.44 -16.96
N GLU A 655 20.06 19.46 -15.77
CA GLU A 655 20.60 18.87 -14.53
C GLU A 655 20.88 17.35 -14.62
N ALA A 656 20.22 16.63 -15.52
CA ALA A 656 20.33 15.18 -15.64
C ALA A 656 21.38 14.69 -16.64
N PHE A 657 21.81 15.53 -17.59
CA PHE A 657 22.66 15.11 -18.71
C PHE A 657 23.94 15.95 -18.94
N GLY A 658 24.04 17.16 -18.37
CA GLY A 658 25.22 18.02 -18.47
C GLY A 658 25.28 18.87 -19.75
N ASP A 659 25.88 20.05 -19.65
CA ASP A 659 25.87 21.07 -20.70
C ASP A 659 26.60 20.67 -21.98
N ASP A 660 27.79 20.07 -21.87
CA ASP A 660 28.68 19.74 -23.01
C ASP A 660 28.05 18.80 -24.06
N LYS A 661 26.92 18.15 -23.74
CA LYS A 661 26.18 17.26 -24.64
C LYS A 661 24.98 17.92 -25.33
N MET A 662 24.55 19.10 -24.87
CA MET A 662 23.42 19.81 -25.46
C MET A 662 23.80 20.58 -26.73
N GLU A 663 25.00 21.14 -26.83
CA GLU A 663 25.38 21.95 -28.01
C GLU A 663 25.43 21.13 -29.30
N GLY A 664 25.87 19.87 -29.26
CA GLY A 664 25.81 18.97 -30.41
C GLY A 664 24.38 18.79 -30.92
N VAL A 665 23.45 18.44 -30.02
CA VAL A 665 22.03 18.22 -30.34
C VAL A 665 21.34 19.51 -30.82
N VAL A 666 21.69 20.67 -30.25
CA VAL A 666 21.14 21.96 -30.69
C VAL A 666 21.65 22.35 -32.07
N ASN A 667 22.93 22.15 -32.37
CA ASN A 667 23.47 22.43 -33.70
C ASN A 667 22.90 21.50 -34.78
N GLU A 668 22.69 20.22 -34.46
CA GLU A 668 22.05 19.24 -35.34
C GLU A 668 20.56 19.58 -35.61
N PHE A 669 19.84 20.02 -34.57
CA PHE A 669 18.46 20.52 -34.69
C PHE A 669 18.35 21.81 -35.52
N MET A 670 19.27 22.76 -35.34
CA MET A 670 19.31 24.01 -36.11
C MET A 670 19.68 23.76 -37.59
N SER A 671 20.49 22.73 -37.87
CA SER A 671 20.77 22.26 -39.23
C SER A 671 19.52 21.70 -39.91
N THR A 672 18.81 20.77 -39.25
CA THR A 672 17.60 20.13 -39.82
C THR A 672 16.38 21.06 -39.92
N ALA A 673 16.27 22.08 -39.07
CA ALA A 673 15.20 23.08 -39.16
C ALA A 673 15.38 24.10 -40.32
N GLY A 674 16.54 24.12 -40.99
CA GLY A 674 16.96 25.19 -41.92
C GLY A 674 16.40 25.12 -43.35
N GLY A 675 15.50 24.19 -43.69
CA GLY A 675 15.12 23.95 -45.09
C GLY A 675 13.70 23.47 -45.35
N THR A 676 12.77 24.40 -45.60
CA THR A 676 11.85 24.41 -46.76
C THR A 676 10.83 25.57 -46.68
N ALA A 677 11.11 26.66 -47.40
CA ALA A 677 10.08 27.61 -47.86
C ALA A 677 9.91 27.39 -49.37
N GLY A 678 8.70 27.02 -49.80
CA GLY A 678 8.49 26.39 -51.12
C GLY A 678 8.35 27.35 -52.30
N LYS A 679 8.32 26.76 -53.51
CA LYS A 679 7.78 27.34 -54.74
C LYS A 679 7.15 26.26 -55.62
N GLU A 680 6.25 26.67 -56.50
CA GLU A 680 5.29 25.83 -57.25
C GLU A 680 5.90 25.07 -58.45
N PRO A 681 5.25 23.99 -58.92
CA PRO A 681 5.75 23.17 -60.04
C PRO A 681 5.38 23.72 -61.43
N ARG A 682 6.27 23.55 -62.42
CA ARG A 682 5.98 23.70 -63.86
C ARG A 682 6.86 22.84 -64.77
N GLY A 683 6.26 21.85 -65.45
CA GLY A 683 6.50 21.48 -66.86
C GLY A 683 7.82 20.77 -67.27
N GLY A 684 7.70 19.88 -68.27
CA GLY A 684 8.79 19.03 -68.80
C GLY A 684 8.62 17.57 -68.33
N LYS A 685 8.67 16.51 -69.16
CA LYS A 685 9.65 16.11 -70.20
C LYS A 685 11.07 15.99 -69.63
N GLU A 686 11.81 14.90 -69.85
CA GLU A 686 11.76 13.95 -70.98
C GLU A 686 12.11 12.48 -70.56
N GLU A 687 12.39 11.67 -71.58
CA GLU A 687 12.91 10.29 -71.67
C GLU A 687 14.16 9.97 -70.76
N ASP A 688 14.61 8.73 -70.51
CA ASP A 688 14.22 7.40 -71.03
C ASP A 688 14.62 6.18 -70.13
N ALA A 689 14.12 5.00 -70.54
CA ALA A 689 14.75 3.67 -70.60
C ALA A 689 15.63 3.05 -69.46
N THR A 690 15.24 1.83 -69.08
CA THR A 690 16.08 0.64 -68.72
C THR A 690 17.03 0.71 -67.49
N GLY A 691 17.21 -0.37 -66.73
CA GLY A 691 16.66 -1.73 -66.87
C GLY A 691 17.16 -2.71 -65.79
N GLU A 692 17.15 -3.99 -66.16
CA GLU A 692 17.60 -5.17 -65.40
C GLU A 692 19.07 -5.06 -64.93
N THR A 693 19.60 -5.81 -63.94
CA THR A 693 19.15 -7.10 -63.37
C THR A 693 19.67 -7.31 -61.92
N THR A 694 19.26 -8.42 -61.31
CA THR A 694 19.84 -9.04 -60.10
C THR A 694 21.36 -9.23 -60.09
N GLU A 695 21.99 -9.15 -58.92
CA GLU A 695 22.61 -10.36 -58.34
C GLU A 695 22.65 -10.34 -56.79
N LYS A 696 23.27 -11.34 -56.17
CA LYS A 696 23.20 -11.66 -54.73
C LYS A 696 24.46 -11.24 -53.97
N GLY A 697 24.28 -10.91 -52.69
CA GLY A 697 25.33 -10.78 -51.66
C GLY A 697 24.74 -10.94 -50.28
#